data_AF-A0A1F8M955-F1
#
_entry.id   AF-A0A1F8M955-F1
#
_cell.length_a   1.000
_cell.length_b   1.000
_cell.length_c   1.000
_cell.angle_alpha   90.00
_cell.angle_beta   90.00
_cell.angle_gamma   90.00
#
_symmetry.space_group_name_H-M   'P 1'
#
loop_
_entity.id
_entity.type
_entity.pdbx_description
1 polymer ?
#
loop_
_entity_poly.entity_id
_entity_poly.type
_entity_poly.pdbx_seq_one_letter_code
_entity_poly.pdbx_strand_id
1 'polypeptide(L)'
;MRKILLILLLISLILLSPKPASADDSLNVYYAGPSGALSTALALDKNVHLVSDVSTADVIVLNGSVPEQAGIRTRLEQGAGLVLILGPDVSAAQLNTLLGGNASLTYQEQPLSLNISSATSDPILREIIWTSSPQVRQRYLLSGSGFTPLVTGFEDGSLVLGKLSIGSGRAFLFTAFLNADNPQFQEWAYFNYLIYRLVESSAGHTPLAFARYPGSPVPHTHDQVILYLLLAGLLLISGLAFWIVRRYSLRHPEALDVVVSNREKFSIREANTDWEDVGFHRPLAGFFMAFFLGILIFIPLIIYQNLILPVYLLPSAQAIGIWGRVTQFFALIWNFFDMGTSIAFVKFLSQYRVHDPRRAVQFGQVFVWWQALSGAVQVAIMVALAGSVLPSTVYAIYAWSIIIHTFIQIPGIYQVMRNALTGLQRFDYAQILDLALAVIFPMITQPILITVMVAWGKSHPVFGASMGGLLGLGLAAYAAELLTFMLGMWLYRRLGYNARLYFLAHFDWSVIKESFRFGVFEMIGSAAWGIGQSVEILISQAYLVNYAEVWGNWVLAQNFVYAFNVTSTLYNNLMPSISEAISHGRKMLSQYYSTMGYKWGGMISAMLGALLLAVADRFILGASGPEFVRAARYSTPLLIWGIIQYPSWVGDNVQLGANKPWMKGALVSMEQLIRIILAFILLARLQINALIIAYIVALMTKNIIAYWANHKLCFPQRFYFWQSLGAPFLAGLAHFAVVRWIGGLIWRGDQVTSILILTIAILPSYPLFAFFYGLFGGWDDATLEEVRRAAELSTFMKPFAWLFWRSTALGAHISPLHNRFPITNRQAALDEAVSLTHERVNL
;
A
#
# COMPACT_ATOMS: atom_id res chain seq x y z
N MET A 1 22.72 13.57 38.36
CA MET A 1 21.63 12.89 39.09
C MET A 1 20.51 13.84 39.52
N ARG A 2 20.75 14.99 40.18
CA ARG A 2 19.70 15.96 40.58
C ARG A 2 18.79 16.47 39.43
N LYS A 3 19.32 16.69 38.22
CA LYS A 3 18.52 17.12 37.05
C LYS A 3 17.61 16.02 36.48
N ILE A 4 17.98 14.74 36.63
CA ILE A 4 17.17 13.58 36.19
C ILE A 4 16.04 13.33 37.20
N LEU A 5 16.33 13.51 38.49
CA LEU A 5 15.32 13.37 39.55
C LEU A 5 14.22 14.43 39.43
N LEU A 6 14.58 15.66 39.03
CA LEU A 6 13.63 16.75 38.80
C LEU A 6 12.71 16.48 37.60
N ILE A 7 13.22 15.87 36.53
CA ILE A 7 12.42 15.46 35.36
C ILE A 7 11.49 14.29 35.73
N LEU A 8 11.97 13.29 36.48
CA LEU A 8 11.14 12.18 36.97
C LEU A 8 10.05 12.66 37.94
N LEU A 9 10.36 13.64 38.81
CA LEU A 9 9.37 14.24 39.70
C LEU A 9 8.32 15.05 38.93
N LEU A 10 8.74 15.80 37.90
CA LEU A 10 7.83 16.53 37.01
C LEU A 10 6.91 15.57 36.25
N ILE A 11 7.43 14.44 35.76
CA ILE A 11 6.64 13.38 35.12
C ILE A 11 5.67 12.73 36.12
N SER A 12 6.09 12.50 37.37
CA SER A 12 5.20 11.95 38.41
C SER A 12 4.07 12.92 38.82
N LEU A 13 4.33 14.23 38.77
CA LEU A 13 3.34 15.28 39.04
C LEU A 13 2.38 15.51 37.86
N ILE A 14 2.81 15.23 36.62
CA ILE A 14 1.94 15.23 35.43
C ILE A 14 1.07 13.97 35.36
N LEU A 15 1.53 12.85 35.94
CA LEU A 15 0.78 11.58 36.02
C LEU A 15 -0.32 11.56 37.10
N LEU A 16 -0.37 12.57 37.98
CA LEU A 16 -1.44 12.73 38.96
C LEU A 16 -2.54 13.63 38.37
N SER A 17 -3.39 13.05 37.51
CA SER A 17 -4.62 13.73 37.09
C SER A 17 -5.80 13.32 37.98
N PRO A 18 -6.68 14.27 38.35
CA PRO A 18 -7.83 14.02 39.21
C PRO A 18 -8.81 13.06 38.53
N LYS A 19 -9.34 12.11 39.30
CA LYS A 19 -10.49 11.31 38.87
C LYS A 19 -11.64 12.26 38.53
N PRO A 20 -12.30 12.16 37.36
CA PRO A 20 -13.55 12.86 37.17
C PRO A 20 -14.53 12.36 38.23
N ALA A 21 -15.15 13.29 38.96
CA ALA A 21 -16.28 12.97 39.81
C ALA A 21 -17.38 12.41 38.90
N SER A 22 -17.64 11.10 38.99
CA SER A 22 -18.82 10.50 38.40
C SER A 22 -20.00 11.01 39.21
N ALA A 23 -20.87 11.80 38.60
CA ALA A 23 -22.25 11.87 39.07
C ALA A 23 -22.86 10.48 38.92
N ASP A 24 -23.59 10.06 39.93
CA ASP A 24 -24.26 8.77 40.05
C ASP A 24 -25.60 8.85 39.31
N ASP A 25 -25.56 9.01 37.97
CA ASP A 25 -26.75 9.02 37.11
C ASP A 25 -26.89 7.65 36.43
N SER A 26 -27.19 6.62 37.23
CA SER A 26 -27.48 5.28 36.73
C SER A 26 -28.79 5.27 35.92
N LEU A 27 -28.79 4.61 34.76
CA LEU A 27 -29.93 4.52 33.85
C LEU A 27 -30.53 3.11 33.84
N ASN A 28 -31.81 2.98 34.19
CA ASN A 28 -32.51 1.69 34.14
C ASN A 28 -33.07 1.45 32.73
N VAL A 29 -32.57 0.43 32.06
CA VAL A 29 -32.94 0.10 30.67
C VAL A 29 -33.67 -1.23 30.62
N TYR A 30 -34.92 -1.21 30.12
CA TYR A 30 -35.63 -2.44 29.77
C TYR A 30 -35.25 -2.87 28.36
N TYR A 31 -34.71 -4.09 28.21
CA TYR A 31 -34.32 -4.64 26.91
C TYR A 31 -35.22 -5.82 26.51
N ALA A 32 -35.83 -5.75 25.34
CA ALA A 32 -36.55 -6.86 24.72
C ALA A 32 -36.00 -7.16 23.32
N GLY A 33 -35.39 -8.33 23.17
CA GLY A 33 -34.82 -8.82 21.93
C GLY A 33 -33.83 -9.97 22.17
N PRO A 34 -33.26 -10.55 21.10
CA PRO A 34 -32.27 -11.62 21.23
C PRO A 34 -30.98 -11.13 21.88
N SER A 35 -30.27 -11.99 22.62
CA SER A 35 -28.91 -11.69 23.08
C SER A 35 -27.97 -11.58 21.87
N GLY A 36 -27.21 -10.48 21.77
CA GLY A 36 -26.35 -10.21 20.62
C GLY A 36 -25.52 -8.94 20.78
N ALA A 37 -25.12 -8.31 19.67
CA ALA A 37 -24.27 -7.12 19.73
C ALA A 37 -24.96 -5.94 20.41
N LEU A 38 -26.28 -5.79 20.26
CA LEU A 38 -27.01 -4.69 20.89
C LEU A 38 -27.05 -4.81 22.42
N SER A 39 -27.39 -6.00 22.95
CA SER A 39 -27.35 -6.23 24.40
C SER A 39 -25.93 -6.10 24.95
N THR A 40 -24.92 -6.49 24.17
CA THR A 40 -23.51 -6.31 24.52
C THR A 40 -23.12 -4.83 24.53
N ALA A 41 -23.58 -4.04 23.57
CA ALA A 41 -23.34 -2.60 23.51
C ALA A 41 -23.95 -1.86 24.71
N LEU A 42 -25.15 -2.25 25.16
CA LEU A 42 -25.77 -1.73 26.37
C LEU A 42 -24.94 -2.05 27.62
N ALA A 43 -24.39 -3.27 27.70
CA ALA A 43 -23.57 -3.71 28.84
C ALA A 43 -22.15 -3.10 28.89
N LEU A 44 -21.71 -2.41 27.82
CA LEU A 44 -20.42 -1.72 27.81
C LEU A 44 -20.41 -0.47 28.68
N ASP A 45 -21.57 0.15 28.89
CA ASP A 45 -21.71 1.27 29.80
C ASP A 45 -21.99 0.76 31.22
N LYS A 46 -21.16 1.17 32.17
CA LYS A 46 -21.29 0.79 33.58
C LYS A 46 -22.49 1.46 34.25
N ASN A 47 -22.98 2.55 33.68
CA ASN A 47 -24.11 3.30 34.21
C ASN A 47 -25.45 2.72 33.75
N VAL A 48 -25.46 1.78 32.79
CA VAL A 48 -26.68 1.14 32.31
C VAL A 48 -26.98 -0.13 33.12
N HIS A 49 -28.16 -0.16 33.74
CA HIS A 49 -28.67 -1.32 34.47
C HIS A 49 -29.84 -1.94 33.72
N LEU A 50 -29.68 -3.20 33.30
CA LEU A 50 -30.75 -3.92 32.61
C LEU A 50 -31.81 -4.37 33.62
N VAL A 51 -33.03 -3.84 33.49
CA VAL A 51 -34.18 -4.17 34.34
C VAL A 51 -35.17 -5.06 33.59
N SER A 52 -35.83 -5.96 34.31
CA SER A 52 -36.88 -6.83 33.76
C SER A 52 -38.29 -6.23 33.86
N ASP A 53 -38.46 -5.18 34.67
CA ASP A 53 -39.76 -4.53 34.89
C ASP A 53 -39.81 -3.17 34.19
N VAL A 54 -40.72 -3.06 33.21
CA VAL A 54 -40.97 -1.85 32.40
C VAL A 54 -41.36 -0.65 33.27
N SER A 55 -42.02 -0.87 34.42
CA SER A 55 -42.47 0.22 35.30
C SER A 55 -41.31 1.01 35.91
N THR A 56 -40.16 0.34 36.08
CA THR A 56 -38.93 0.91 36.66
C THR A 56 -37.95 1.44 35.60
N ALA A 57 -38.26 1.25 34.32
CA ALA A 57 -37.38 1.64 33.22
C ALA A 57 -37.46 3.15 32.94
N ASP A 58 -36.29 3.75 32.73
CA ASP A 58 -36.09 5.11 32.24
C ASP A 58 -36.06 5.11 30.70
N VAL A 59 -35.54 4.04 30.10
CA VAL A 59 -35.50 3.82 28.65
C VAL A 59 -35.93 2.39 28.31
N ILE A 60 -36.74 2.26 27.27
CA ILE A 60 -37.23 1.00 26.73
C ILE A 60 -36.51 0.76 25.39
N VAL A 61 -35.72 -0.31 25.29
CA VAL A 61 -35.00 -0.71 24.08
C VAL A 61 -35.63 -1.97 23.49
N LEU A 62 -36.22 -1.84 22.31
CA LEU A 62 -36.90 -2.92 21.59
C LEU A 62 -36.09 -3.27 20.35
N ASN A 63 -35.61 -4.51 20.26
CA ASN A 63 -34.76 -4.99 19.17
C ASN A 63 -35.43 -6.16 18.44
N GLY A 64 -36.10 -5.87 17.33
CA GLY A 64 -36.75 -6.86 16.48
C GLY A 64 -37.99 -7.55 17.09
N SER A 65 -38.36 -7.20 18.32
CA SER A 65 -39.54 -7.72 19.00
C SER A 65 -40.24 -6.62 19.79
N VAL A 66 -41.57 -6.54 19.68
CA VAL A 66 -42.41 -5.64 20.49
C VAL A 66 -43.26 -6.52 21.42
N PRO A 67 -42.90 -6.65 22.71
CA PRO A 67 -43.65 -7.51 23.62
C PRO A 67 -45.05 -6.96 23.92
N GLU A 68 -46.03 -7.84 24.05
CA GLU A 68 -47.42 -7.52 24.44
C GLU A 68 -47.54 -7.25 25.96
N GLN A 69 -46.64 -6.46 26.53
CA GLN A 69 -46.73 -6.07 27.94
C GLN A 69 -47.60 -4.82 28.11
N ALA A 70 -48.60 -4.92 28.99
CA ALA A 70 -49.40 -3.78 29.41
C ALA A 70 -48.51 -2.74 30.12
N GLY A 71 -48.53 -1.48 29.65
CA GLY A 71 -47.87 -0.36 30.33
C GLY A 71 -46.71 0.29 29.60
N ILE A 72 -46.16 -0.28 28.51
CA ILE A 72 -45.08 0.35 27.73
C ILE A 72 -45.48 1.74 27.24
N ARG A 73 -46.63 1.84 26.55
CA ARG A 73 -47.13 3.13 26.05
C ARG A 73 -47.40 4.13 27.16
N THR A 74 -48.02 3.69 28.27
CA THR A 74 -48.27 4.52 29.45
C THR A 74 -46.96 5.08 30.02
N ARG A 75 -45.92 4.26 30.07
CA ARG A 75 -44.60 4.67 30.56
C ARG A 75 -43.91 5.67 29.62
N LEU A 76 -44.07 5.51 28.30
CA LEU A 76 -43.60 6.49 27.30
C LEU A 76 -44.30 7.84 27.44
N GLU A 77 -45.62 7.84 27.62
CA GLU A 77 -46.41 9.06 27.86
C GLU A 77 -45.98 9.76 29.16
N GLN A 78 -45.60 8.98 30.19
CA GLN A 78 -45.05 9.45 31.47
C GLN A 78 -43.59 9.93 31.41
N GLY A 79 -42.91 9.81 30.27
CA GLY A 79 -41.59 10.42 30.05
C GLY A 79 -40.43 9.44 29.79
N ALA A 80 -40.67 8.13 29.77
CA ALA A 80 -39.60 7.18 29.44
C ALA A 80 -39.17 7.29 27.97
N GLY A 81 -37.88 7.07 27.71
CA GLY A 81 -37.31 7.01 26.37
C GLY A 81 -37.65 5.70 25.64
N LEU A 82 -37.69 5.75 24.30
CA LEU A 82 -37.83 4.57 23.44
C LEU A 82 -36.69 4.51 22.42
N VAL A 83 -36.02 3.37 22.32
CA VAL A 83 -35.15 3.05 21.17
C VAL A 83 -35.71 1.79 20.52
N LEU A 84 -36.28 1.95 19.33
CA LEU A 84 -36.88 0.87 18.57
C LEU A 84 -36.03 0.54 17.35
N ILE A 85 -35.58 -0.71 17.28
CA ILE A 85 -34.92 -1.29 16.11
C ILE A 85 -35.87 -2.30 15.48
N LEU A 86 -36.22 -2.06 14.22
CA LEU A 86 -37.13 -2.95 13.51
C LEU A 86 -36.45 -4.27 13.19
N GLY A 87 -37.25 -5.33 13.21
CA GLY A 87 -36.88 -6.68 12.77
C GLY A 87 -38.01 -7.28 11.95
N PRO A 88 -37.75 -8.43 11.29
CA PRO A 88 -38.70 -9.06 10.38
C PRO A 88 -40.02 -9.45 11.05
N ASP A 89 -40.02 -9.66 12.37
CA ASP A 89 -41.19 -10.09 13.13
C ASP A 89 -42.06 -8.92 13.65
N VAL A 90 -41.64 -7.67 13.41
CA VAL A 90 -42.38 -6.48 13.86
C VAL A 90 -43.48 -6.13 12.85
N SER A 91 -44.74 -6.27 13.26
CA SER A 91 -45.89 -5.92 12.45
C SER A 91 -46.27 -4.44 12.53
N ALA A 92 -46.92 -3.92 11.48
CA ALA A 92 -47.45 -2.55 11.49
C ALA A 92 -48.50 -2.34 12.59
N ALA A 93 -49.29 -3.37 12.92
CA ALA A 93 -50.25 -3.32 14.01
C ALA A 93 -49.58 -3.09 15.37
N GLN A 94 -48.52 -3.84 15.69
CA GLN A 94 -47.75 -3.66 16.93
C GLN A 94 -47.11 -2.26 17.00
N LEU A 95 -46.56 -1.79 15.88
CA LEU A 95 -45.97 -0.45 15.79
C LEU A 95 -47.01 0.65 16.02
N ASN A 96 -48.21 0.51 15.45
CA ASN A 96 -49.31 1.45 15.60
C ASN A 96 -49.88 1.45 17.02
N THR A 97 -49.97 0.29 17.67
CA THR A 97 -50.34 0.18 19.08
C THR A 97 -49.34 0.90 19.98
N LEU A 98 -48.04 0.76 19.70
CA LEU A 98 -46.96 1.36 20.48
C LEU A 98 -46.88 2.88 20.31
N LEU A 99 -46.97 3.38 19.07
CA LEU A 99 -46.73 4.79 18.73
C LEU A 99 -48.00 5.64 18.61
N GLY A 100 -49.18 5.02 18.52
CA GLY A 100 -50.46 5.71 18.37
C GLY A 100 -50.72 6.34 16.99
N GLY A 101 -50.02 5.87 15.94
CA GLY A 101 -50.11 6.38 14.57
C GLY A 101 -50.69 5.39 13.55
N ASN A 102 -50.73 5.81 12.28
CA ASN A 102 -51.13 5.00 11.12
C ASN A 102 -49.90 4.69 10.25
N ALA A 103 -48.88 4.08 10.84
CA ALA A 103 -47.69 3.68 10.12
C ALA A 103 -47.96 2.46 9.22
N SER A 104 -47.37 2.48 8.03
CA SER A 104 -47.26 1.31 7.14
C SER A 104 -45.80 0.88 6.99
N LEU A 105 -45.60 -0.44 6.88
CA LEU A 105 -44.28 -1.06 6.73
C LEU A 105 -44.22 -1.82 5.39
N THR A 106 -43.23 -1.50 4.57
CA THR A 106 -42.97 -2.21 3.30
C THR A 106 -41.57 -2.78 3.31
N TYR A 107 -41.44 -4.09 3.10
CA TYR A 107 -40.15 -4.78 3.12
C TYR A 107 -39.27 -4.43 1.91
N GLN A 108 -37.96 -4.27 2.13
CA GLN A 108 -36.96 -4.02 1.10
C GLN A 108 -35.64 -4.73 1.42
N GLU A 109 -34.95 -5.21 0.37
CA GLU A 109 -33.64 -5.89 0.49
C GLU A 109 -32.53 -5.24 -0.35
N GLN A 110 -32.87 -4.28 -1.19
CA GLN A 110 -31.88 -3.60 -2.04
C GLN A 110 -30.85 -2.87 -1.17
N PRO A 111 -29.55 -2.92 -1.52
CA PRO A 111 -28.52 -2.23 -0.75
C PRO A 111 -28.78 -0.73 -0.75
N LEU A 112 -28.69 -0.13 0.43
CA LEU A 112 -28.94 1.28 0.67
C LEU A 112 -27.77 1.89 1.43
N SER A 113 -27.20 2.95 0.88
CA SER A 113 -26.15 3.74 1.50
C SER A 113 -26.78 4.79 2.40
N LEU A 114 -26.18 5.06 3.56
CA LEU A 114 -26.75 6.00 4.54
C LEU A 114 -26.21 7.41 4.34
N ASN A 115 -27.09 8.40 4.41
CA ASN A 115 -26.72 9.81 4.38
C ASN A 115 -27.48 10.61 5.45
N ILE A 116 -26.92 11.74 5.85
CA ILE A 116 -27.55 12.65 6.80
C ILE A 116 -28.72 13.40 6.15
N SER A 117 -29.81 13.58 6.88
CA SER A 117 -30.91 14.43 6.43
C SER A 117 -30.53 15.91 6.58
N SER A 118 -30.67 16.69 5.51
CA SER A 118 -30.45 18.15 5.54
C SER A 118 -31.54 18.92 6.30
N ALA A 119 -32.65 18.25 6.64
CA ALA A 119 -33.80 18.86 7.29
C ALA A 119 -33.62 19.10 8.81
N THR A 120 -32.56 18.54 9.42
CA THR A 120 -32.35 18.60 10.87
C THR A 120 -30.89 18.87 11.23
N SER A 121 -30.63 19.61 12.31
CA SER A 121 -29.28 19.92 12.84
C SER A 121 -28.94 19.14 14.12
N ASP A 122 -29.38 17.89 14.21
CA ASP A 122 -29.25 17.08 15.43
C ASP A 122 -27.77 16.75 15.75
N PRO A 123 -27.32 16.85 17.01
CA PRO A 123 -25.95 16.52 17.40
C PRO A 123 -25.46 15.12 16.96
N ILE A 124 -26.35 14.12 16.87
CA ILE A 124 -26.01 12.77 16.39
C ILE A 124 -25.42 12.76 14.98
N LEU A 125 -25.72 13.77 14.16
CA LEU A 125 -25.24 13.88 12.78
C LEU A 125 -23.80 14.41 12.69
N ARG A 126 -23.28 15.02 13.77
CA ARG A 126 -21.93 15.62 13.79
C ARG A 126 -20.87 14.68 14.38
N GLU A 127 -21.27 13.84 15.33
CA GLU A 127 -20.36 12.99 16.08
C GLU A 127 -20.23 11.57 15.51
N ILE A 128 -21.14 11.19 14.61
CA ILE A 128 -21.10 9.95 13.85
C ILE A 128 -20.90 10.28 12.38
N ILE A 129 -19.95 9.60 11.76
CA ILE A 129 -19.66 9.77 10.33
C ILE A 129 -20.49 8.77 9.55
N TRP A 130 -21.71 9.15 9.23
CA TRP A 130 -22.67 8.28 8.54
C TRP A 130 -22.18 7.81 7.16
N THR A 131 -21.32 8.58 6.49
CA THR A 131 -20.67 8.16 5.23
C THR A 131 -19.67 7.01 5.40
N SER A 132 -19.26 6.68 6.63
CA SER A 132 -18.43 5.51 6.94
C SER A 132 -19.25 4.27 7.30
N SER A 133 -20.57 4.39 7.42
CA SER A 133 -21.43 3.26 7.76
C SER A 133 -21.49 2.25 6.61
N PRO A 134 -21.54 0.94 6.91
CA PRO A 134 -21.81 -0.06 5.89
C PRO A 134 -23.23 0.09 5.33
N GLN A 135 -23.41 -0.34 4.09
CA GLN A 135 -24.73 -0.36 3.46
C GLN A 135 -25.68 -1.27 4.24
N VAL A 136 -26.94 -0.86 4.30
CA VAL A 136 -28.03 -1.66 4.86
C VAL A 136 -28.87 -2.26 3.72
N ARG A 137 -29.25 -3.52 3.85
CA ARG A 137 -30.05 -4.29 2.90
C ARG A 137 -31.47 -4.44 3.45
N GLN A 138 -31.73 -5.57 4.13
CA GLN A 138 -33.01 -5.89 4.72
C GLN A 138 -33.47 -4.81 5.71
N ARG A 139 -34.59 -4.18 5.40
CA ARG A 139 -35.19 -3.08 6.16
C ARG A 139 -36.68 -2.94 5.86
N TYR A 140 -37.37 -2.14 6.67
CA TYR A 140 -38.71 -1.64 6.33
C TYR A 140 -38.67 -0.18 5.86
N LEU A 141 -39.36 0.12 4.76
CA LEU A 141 -39.79 1.46 4.42
C LEU A 141 -40.96 1.84 5.33
N LEU A 142 -40.80 2.92 6.06
CA LEU A 142 -41.81 3.44 6.98
C LEU A 142 -42.48 4.69 6.39
N SER A 143 -43.81 4.64 6.28
CA SER A 143 -44.64 5.78 5.85
C SER A 143 -45.70 6.11 6.90
N GLY A 144 -46.09 7.39 7.01
CA GLY A 144 -47.21 7.81 7.87
C GLY A 144 -46.93 7.80 9.39
N SER A 145 -45.67 7.73 9.80
CA SER A 145 -45.27 7.47 11.19
C SER A 145 -44.95 8.72 12.04
N GLY A 146 -44.91 9.91 11.44
CA GLY A 146 -44.61 11.17 12.15
C GLY A 146 -43.16 11.37 12.60
N PHE A 147 -42.26 10.42 12.34
CA PHE A 147 -40.84 10.58 12.67
C PHE A 147 -40.18 11.67 11.82
N THR A 148 -39.41 12.53 12.48
CA THR A 148 -38.50 13.45 11.78
C THR A 148 -37.25 12.68 11.34
N PRO A 149 -36.90 12.66 10.04
CA PRO A 149 -35.73 11.93 9.56
C PRO A 149 -34.44 12.58 10.05
N LEU A 150 -33.56 11.74 10.59
CA LEU A 150 -32.18 12.09 10.96
C LEU A 150 -31.20 11.54 9.92
N VAL A 151 -31.37 10.26 9.57
CA VAL A 151 -30.58 9.57 8.55
C VAL A 151 -31.53 8.99 7.52
N THR A 152 -31.21 9.20 6.25
CA THR A 152 -32.01 8.74 5.11
C THR A 152 -31.17 7.88 4.18
N GLY A 153 -31.85 7.09 3.37
CA GLY A 153 -31.26 6.43 2.22
C GLY A 153 -30.71 7.45 1.22
N PHE A 154 -29.48 7.25 0.76
CA PHE A 154 -28.88 8.08 -0.28
C PHE A 154 -29.59 7.87 -1.62
N GLU A 155 -29.89 6.63 -1.96
CA GLU A 155 -30.45 6.24 -3.26
C GLU A 155 -31.95 6.54 -3.37
N ASP A 156 -32.72 6.34 -2.30
CA ASP A 156 -34.19 6.40 -2.32
C ASP A 156 -34.81 7.47 -1.41
N GLY A 157 -34.00 8.17 -0.59
CA GLY A 157 -34.47 9.18 0.38
C GLY A 157 -35.29 8.60 1.54
N SER A 158 -35.36 7.28 1.69
CA SER A 158 -36.19 6.62 2.69
C SER A 158 -35.67 6.86 4.12
N LEU A 159 -36.57 6.82 5.10
CA LEU A 159 -36.21 6.96 6.51
C LEU A 159 -35.41 5.74 7.00
N VAL A 160 -34.21 5.98 7.54
CA VAL A 160 -33.40 4.93 8.17
C VAL A 160 -33.30 5.12 9.67
N LEU A 161 -32.97 6.33 10.13
CA LEU A 161 -33.00 6.71 11.54
C LEU A 161 -33.92 7.92 11.71
N GLY A 162 -34.91 7.81 12.59
CA GLY A 162 -35.86 8.87 12.88
C GLY A 162 -35.97 9.19 14.36
N LYS A 163 -36.42 10.41 14.66
CA LYS A 163 -36.82 10.81 16.02
C LYS A 163 -38.30 11.24 16.09
N LEU A 164 -38.96 10.94 17.19
CA LEU A 164 -40.35 11.30 17.49
C LEU A 164 -40.46 11.65 18.97
N SER A 165 -41.36 12.58 19.33
CA SER A 165 -41.71 12.87 20.72
C SER A 165 -43.08 12.25 21.03
N ILE A 166 -43.19 11.49 22.11
CA ILE A 166 -44.41 10.81 22.55
C ILE A 166 -44.72 11.29 23.96
N GLY A 167 -45.71 12.18 24.10
CA GLY A 167 -45.97 12.85 25.39
C GLY A 167 -44.75 13.62 25.87
N SER A 168 -44.20 13.25 27.04
CA SER A 168 -42.95 13.81 27.58
C SER A 168 -41.70 12.99 27.22
N GLY A 169 -41.87 11.79 26.65
CA GLY A 169 -40.79 10.88 26.26
C GLY A 169 -40.27 11.13 24.85
N ARG A 170 -39.05 10.65 24.58
CA ARG A 170 -38.38 10.72 23.26
C ARG A 170 -38.18 9.34 22.67
N ALA A 171 -38.56 9.15 21.42
CA ALA A 171 -38.46 7.91 20.68
C ALA A 171 -37.49 8.02 19.51
N PHE A 172 -36.58 7.06 19.38
CA PHE A 172 -35.75 6.84 18.21
C PHE A 172 -36.13 5.55 17.52
N LEU A 173 -36.09 5.56 16.19
CA LEU A 173 -36.40 4.40 15.35
C LEU A 173 -35.29 4.15 14.36
N PHE A 174 -34.81 2.91 14.30
CA PHE A 174 -33.93 2.40 13.24
C PHE A 174 -34.64 1.34 12.41
N THR A 175 -34.72 1.52 11.09
CA THR A 175 -35.59 0.68 10.22
C THR A 175 -34.92 -0.56 9.65
N ALA A 176 -33.59 -0.66 9.72
CA ALA A 176 -32.82 -1.79 9.18
C ALA A 176 -32.67 -2.93 10.19
N PHE A 177 -32.66 -4.17 9.68
CA PHE A 177 -32.65 -5.37 10.52
C PHE A 177 -31.22 -5.75 10.88
N LEU A 178 -30.86 -5.74 12.16
CA LEU A 178 -29.47 -5.98 12.56
C LEU A 178 -29.00 -7.42 12.36
N ASN A 179 -29.80 -8.43 12.77
CA ASN A 179 -29.37 -9.83 12.88
C ASN A 179 -29.48 -10.66 11.59
N ALA A 180 -30.03 -10.11 10.51
CA ALA A 180 -30.23 -10.80 9.24
C ALA A 180 -29.10 -10.42 8.26
N ASP A 181 -29.39 -9.76 7.14
CA ASP A 181 -28.39 -9.41 6.10
C ASP A 181 -27.52 -8.18 6.41
N ASN A 182 -27.58 -7.63 7.63
CA ASN A 182 -26.77 -6.45 8.03
C ASN A 182 -25.78 -6.71 9.19
N PRO A 183 -25.13 -7.88 9.31
CA PRO A 183 -24.22 -8.14 10.44
C PRO A 183 -23.01 -7.19 10.43
N GLN A 184 -22.61 -6.72 9.24
CA GLN A 184 -21.53 -5.75 9.08
C GLN A 184 -21.81 -4.41 9.77
N PHE A 185 -23.09 -4.03 9.92
CA PHE A 185 -23.49 -2.82 10.63
C PHE A 185 -23.24 -2.95 12.14
N GLN A 186 -23.39 -4.15 12.70
CA GLN A 186 -23.06 -4.43 14.11
C GLN A 186 -21.55 -4.41 14.37
N GLU A 187 -20.73 -4.64 13.34
CA GLU A 187 -19.26 -4.58 13.41
C GLU A 187 -18.69 -3.19 13.11
N TRP A 188 -19.55 -2.21 12.80
CA TRP A 188 -19.13 -0.85 12.52
C TRP A 188 -18.57 -0.18 13.77
N ALA A 189 -17.46 0.56 13.64
CA ALA A 189 -16.76 1.18 14.78
C ALA A 189 -17.63 2.16 15.60
N TYR A 190 -18.67 2.74 14.99
CA TYR A 190 -19.62 3.62 15.68
C TYR A 190 -20.85 2.88 16.24
N PHE A 191 -21.02 1.58 16.02
CA PHE A 191 -22.22 0.85 16.43
C PHE A 191 -22.48 0.95 17.94
N ASN A 192 -21.48 0.61 18.76
CA ASN A 192 -21.61 0.69 20.23
C ASN A 192 -21.95 2.11 20.69
N TYR A 193 -21.35 3.11 20.05
CA TYR A 193 -21.60 4.52 20.37
C TYR A 193 -22.98 4.99 19.92
N LEU A 194 -23.47 4.52 18.76
CA LEU A 194 -24.80 4.81 18.27
C LEU A 194 -25.84 4.31 19.28
N ILE A 195 -25.74 3.06 19.74
CA ILE A 195 -26.68 2.51 20.73
C ILE A 195 -26.64 3.32 22.03
N TYR A 196 -25.46 3.54 22.61
CA TYR A 196 -25.27 4.37 23.80
C TYR A 196 -25.94 5.74 23.64
N ARG A 197 -25.66 6.43 22.53
CA ARG A 197 -26.16 7.78 22.29
C ARG A 197 -27.68 7.82 22.14
N LEU A 198 -28.27 6.84 21.43
CA LEU A 198 -29.73 6.77 21.27
C LEU A 198 -30.41 6.58 22.62
N VAL A 199 -29.85 5.72 23.48
CA VAL A 199 -30.37 5.44 24.82
C VAL A 199 -30.28 6.68 25.72
N GLU A 200 -29.10 7.28 25.87
CA GLU A 200 -28.91 8.51 26.68
C GLU A 200 -29.78 9.67 26.17
N SER A 201 -29.83 9.88 24.86
CA SER A 201 -30.62 10.97 24.26
C SER A 201 -32.12 10.76 24.46
N SER A 202 -32.58 9.50 24.48
CA SER A 202 -33.97 9.13 24.74
C SER A 202 -34.36 9.33 26.20
N ALA A 203 -33.42 9.12 27.14
CA ALA A 203 -33.57 9.43 28.56
C ALA A 203 -33.59 10.94 28.86
N GLY A 204 -33.23 11.78 27.89
CA GLY A 204 -33.12 13.23 28.08
C GLY A 204 -31.77 13.69 28.59
N HIS A 205 -30.82 12.78 28.79
CA HIS A 205 -29.45 13.09 29.18
C HIS A 205 -28.63 13.65 28.01
N THR A 206 -27.48 14.25 28.33
CA THR A 206 -26.48 14.69 27.36
C THR A 206 -25.41 13.61 27.18
N PRO A 207 -25.37 12.91 26.03
CA PRO A 207 -24.41 11.83 25.82
C PRO A 207 -22.96 12.35 25.82
N LEU A 208 -22.03 11.51 26.26
CA LEU A 208 -20.60 11.77 26.08
C LEU A 208 -20.24 11.80 24.59
N ALA A 209 -19.22 12.60 24.24
CA ALA A 209 -18.67 12.60 22.90
C ALA A 209 -18.02 11.26 22.54
N PHE A 210 -18.01 10.87 21.26
CA PHE A 210 -17.41 9.60 20.80
C PHE A 210 -16.01 9.34 21.38
N ALA A 211 -15.15 10.35 21.40
CA ALA A 211 -13.79 10.26 21.94
C ALA A 211 -13.71 9.92 23.43
N ARG A 212 -14.75 10.24 24.21
CA ARG A 212 -14.81 10.09 25.67
C ARG A 212 -15.65 8.90 26.12
N TYR A 213 -16.47 8.33 25.23
CA TYR A 213 -17.26 7.15 25.53
C TYR A 213 -16.33 5.94 25.73
N PRO A 214 -16.33 5.28 26.91
CA PRO A 214 -15.41 4.18 27.21
C PRO A 214 -15.53 2.99 26.25
N GLY A 215 -16.70 2.77 25.66
CA GLY A 215 -16.95 1.72 24.68
C GLY A 215 -16.53 2.06 23.24
N SER A 216 -15.92 3.22 23.01
CA SER A 216 -15.39 3.59 21.69
C SER A 216 -14.04 2.94 21.43
N PRO A 217 -13.79 2.40 20.21
CA PRO A 217 -12.52 1.80 19.82
C PRO A 217 -11.48 2.88 19.47
N VAL A 218 -11.13 3.73 20.44
CA VAL A 218 -10.11 4.78 20.31
C VAL A 218 -9.18 4.74 21.53
N PRO A 219 -7.94 5.27 21.44
CA PRO A 219 -7.05 5.33 22.59
C PRO A 219 -7.62 6.26 23.67
N HIS A 220 -7.91 5.69 24.84
CA HIS A 220 -8.40 6.43 26.00
C HIS A 220 -7.23 6.93 26.87
N THR A 221 -7.50 7.72 27.90
CA THR A 221 -6.46 8.31 28.76
C THR A 221 -5.45 7.30 29.30
N HIS A 222 -5.91 6.12 29.71
CA HIS A 222 -5.02 5.05 30.18
C HIS A 222 -4.09 4.55 29.06
N ASP A 223 -4.64 4.29 27.88
CA ASP A 223 -3.88 3.82 26.72
C ASP A 223 -2.91 4.90 26.23
N GLN A 224 -3.34 6.16 26.21
CA GLN A 224 -2.52 7.32 25.87
C GLN A 224 -1.31 7.44 26.80
N VAL A 225 -1.50 7.30 28.12
CA VAL A 225 -0.40 7.34 29.08
C VAL A 225 0.59 6.19 28.83
N ILE A 226 0.09 4.98 28.61
CA ILE A 226 0.95 3.83 28.27
C ILE A 226 1.72 4.11 26.98
N LEU A 227 1.04 4.57 25.94
CA LEU A 227 1.66 4.92 24.66
C LEU A 227 2.73 5.99 24.88
N TYR A 228 2.48 7.08 25.61
CA TYR A 228 3.47 8.12 25.86
C TYR A 228 4.68 7.63 26.65
N LEU A 229 4.48 6.74 27.63
CA LEU A 229 5.59 6.11 28.35
C LEU A 229 6.42 5.22 27.42
N LEU A 230 5.78 4.43 26.56
CA LEU A 230 6.47 3.62 25.55
C LEU A 230 7.23 4.48 24.54
N LEU A 231 6.65 5.59 24.08
CA LEU A 231 7.28 6.54 23.16
C LEU A 231 8.49 7.23 23.79
N ALA A 232 8.35 7.70 25.04
CA ALA A 232 9.46 8.29 25.78
C ALA A 232 10.59 7.27 25.98
N GLY A 233 10.23 6.04 26.34
CA GLY A 233 11.16 4.92 26.44
C GLY A 233 11.88 4.63 25.13
N LEU A 234 11.15 4.57 24.01
CA LEU A 234 11.68 4.35 22.67
C LEU A 234 12.70 5.44 22.29
N LEU A 235 12.35 6.72 22.43
CA LEU A 235 13.24 7.83 22.12
C LEU A 235 14.52 7.81 22.97
N LEU A 236 14.38 7.54 24.27
CA LEU A 236 15.51 7.41 25.18
C LEU A 236 16.41 6.22 24.82
N ILE A 237 15.83 5.05 24.53
CA ILE A 237 16.57 3.85 24.16
C ILE A 237 17.29 4.05 22.82
N SER A 238 16.63 4.60 21.80
CA SER A 238 17.26 4.88 20.50
C SER A 238 18.41 5.87 20.62
N GLY A 239 18.23 6.96 21.38
CA GLY A 239 19.28 7.95 21.63
C GLY A 239 20.45 7.37 22.44
N LEU A 240 20.17 6.59 23.48
CA LEU A 240 21.18 5.93 24.30
C LEU A 240 21.95 4.88 23.51
N ALA A 241 21.25 4.06 22.71
CA ALA A 241 21.86 3.06 21.84
C ALA A 241 22.81 3.72 20.84
N PHE A 242 22.38 4.82 20.19
CA PHE A 242 23.24 5.59 19.30
C PHE A 242 24.48 6.10 20.03
N TRP A 243 24.32 6.71 21.20
CA TRP A 243 25.43 7.25 21.97
C TRP A 243 26.44 6.17 22.40
N ILE A 244 25.96 5.02 22.91
CA ILE A 244 26.81 3.89 23.31
C ILE A 244 27.57 3.35 22.10
N VAL A 245 26.88 3.07 21.00
CA VAL A 245 27.49 2.48 19.81
C VAL A 245 28.44 3.46 19.13
N ARG A 246 28.10 4.75 19.06
CA ARG A 246 29.01 5.79 18.56
C ARG A 246 30.29 5.86 19.39
N ARG A 247 30.19 5.82 20.71
CA ARG A 247 31.37 5.81 21.59
C ARG A 247 32.21 4.56 21.41
N TYR A 248 31.59 3.39 21.21
CA TYR A 248 32.31 2.15 20.91
C TYR A 248 33.02 2.22 19.55
N SER A 249 32.32 2.69 18.52
CA SER A 249 32.83 2.77 17.14
C SER A 249 34.02 3.72 17.03
N LEU A 250 33.98 4.86 17.73
CA LEU A 250 35.12 5.79 17.78
C LEU A 250 36.34 5.23 18.51
N ARG A 251 36.15 4.24 19.39
CA ARG A 251 37.25 3.56 20.11
C ARG A 251 37.83 2.37 19.34
N HIS A 252 37.07 1.79 18.42
CA HIS A 252 37.45 0.57 17.68
C HIS A 252 37.38 0.81 16.16
N PRO A 253 38.15 1.76 15.60
CA PRO A 253 38.15 2.03 14.16
C PRO A 253 38.57 0.81 13.33
N GLU A 254 39.38 -0.10 13.89
CA GLU A 254 39.82 -1.35 13.26
C GLU A 254 38.66 -2.31 12.92
N ALA A 255 37.48 -2.12 13.53
CA ALA A 255 36.32 -2.93 13.18
C ALA A 255 35.94 -2.77 11.70
N LEU A 256 36.17 -1.60 11.09
CA LEU A 256 35.91 -1.37 9.67
C LEU A 256 36.78 -2.20 8.72
N ASP A 257 37.90 -2.74 9.22
CA ASP A 257 38.85 -3.50 8.41
C ASP A 257 38.35 -4.93 8.15
N VAL A 258 37.37 -5.40 8.93
CA VAL A 258 36.82 -6.76 8.86
C VAL A 258 35.51 -6.78 8.07
N VAL A 259 35.57 -6.35 6.81
CA VAL A 259 34.41 -6.36 5.88
C VAL A 259 33.98 -7.80 5.56
N VAL A 260 34.96 -8.68 5.33
CA VAL A 260 34.75 -10.12 5.13
C VAL A 260 35.11 -10.85 6.43
N SER A 261 34.11 -11.51 7.02
CA SER A 261 34.27 -12.27 8.26
C SER A 261 34.66 -13.73 8.03
N ASN A 262 34.30 -14.29 6.87
CA ASN A 262 34.62 -15.67 6.49
C ASN A 262 35.09 -15.72 5.04
N ARG A 263 36.41 -15.77 4.86
CA ARG A 263 37.07 -15.75 3.54
C ARG A 263 36.78 -16.98 2.69
N GLU A 264 36.65 -18.16 3.30
CA GLU A 264 36.34 -19.40 2.58
C GLU A 264 34.94 -19.32 1.93
N LYS A 265 33.93 -18.95 2.72
CA LYS A 265 32.56 -18.77 2.20
C LYS A 265 32.50 -17.68 1.14
N PHE A 266 33.21 -16.58 1.36
CA PHE A 266 33.30 -15.48 0.41
C PHE A 266 33.93 -15.92 -0.91
N SER A 267 35.03 -16.67 -0.86
CA SER A 267 35.70 -17.17 -2.05
C SER A 267 34.81 -18.09 -2.88
N ILE A 268 34.10 -19.01 -2.23
CA ILE A 268 33.25 -20.00 -2.91
C ILE A 268 31.98 -19.38 -3.51
N ARG A 269 31.39 -18.38 -2.85
CA ARG A 269 30.03 -17.88 -3.18
C ARG A 269 30.00 -16.50 -3.83
N GLU A 270 31.08 -15.75 -3.71
CA GLU A 270 31.22 -14.40 -4.23
C GLU A 270 32.46 -14.30 -5.12
N ALA A 271 33.67 -14.36 -4.53
CA ALA A 271 34.94 -13.99 -5.19
C ALA A 271 35.19 -14.69 -6.52
N ASN A 272 34.92 -15.99 -6.60
CA ASN A 272 35.19 -16.82 -7.79
C ASN A 272 33.94 -17.06 -8.65
N THR A 273 32.96 -16.17 -8.57
CA THR A 273 31.71 -16.30 -9.32
C THR A 273 31.54 -15.13 -10.29
N ASP A 274 30.72 -15.33 -11.33
CA ASP A 274 30.39 -14.27 -12.30
C ASP A 274 29.74 -13.02 -11.68
N TRP A 275 29.29 -13.08 -10.42
CA TRP A 275 28.80 -11.92 -9.69
C TRP A 275 29.90 -10.89 -9.38
N GLU A 276 31.17 -11.31 -9.34
CA GLU A 276 32.30 -10.42 -9.12
C GLU A 276 32.87 -9.81 -10.40
N ASP A 277 32.56 -10.38 -11.56
CA ASP A 277 32.88 -9.81 -12.87
C ASP A 277 31.94 -8.67 -13.22
N VAL A 278 32.48 -7.48 -13.51
CA VAL A 278 31.66 -6.32 -13.86
C VAL A 278 31.01 -6.55 -15.22
N GLY A 279 29.70 -6.33 -15.33
CA GLY A 279 28.97 -6.51 -16.58
C GLY A 279 27.46 -6.42 -16.41
N PHE A 280 26.72 -6.42 -17.54
CA PHE A 280 25.26 -6.28 -17.52
C PHE A 280 24.54 -7.59 -17.16
N HIS A 281 25.26 -8.73 -17.19
CA HIS A 281 24.73 -10.01 -16.73
C HIS A 281 24.26 -9.96 -15.26
N ARG A 282 24.87 -9.13 -14.39
CA ARG A 282 24.44 -8.98 -12.98
C ARG A 282 23.03 -8.38 -12.86
N PRO A 283 22.75 -7.13 -13.33
CA PRO A 283 21.41 -6.54 -13.22
C PRO A 283 20.36 -7.36 -13.97
N LEU A 284 20.73 -8.01 -15.08
CA LEU A 284 19.85 -8.88 -15.84
C LEU A 284 19.49 -10.17 -15.08
N ALA A 285 20.44 -10.82 -14.43
CA ALA A 285 20.18 -12.03 -13.63
C ALA A 285 19.23 -11.73 -12.45
N GLY A 286 19.43 -10.59 -11.78
CA GLY A 286 18.48 -10.09 -10.79
C GLY A 286 17.09 -9.87 -11.36
N PHE A 287 17.00 -9.20 -12.52
CA PHE A 287 15.73 -9.00 -13.20
C PHE A 287 15.02 -10.31 -13.57
N PHE A 288 15.73 -11.30 -14.13
CA PHE A 288 15.18 -12.62 -14.43
C PHE A 288 14.63 -13.32 -13.20
N MET A 289 15.35 -13.26 -12.09
CA MET A 289 14.88 -13.80 -10.83
C MET A 289 13.53 -13.17 -10.46
N ALA A 290 13.44 -11.84 -10.39
CA ALA A 290 12.20 -11.16 -10.03
C ALA A 290 11.06 -11.36 -11.05
N PHE A 291 11.37 -11.28 -12.34
CA PHE A 291 10.39 -11.33 -13.43
C PHE A 291 9.71 -12.70 -13.51
N PHE A 292 10.48 -13.79 -13.56
CA PHE A 292 9.91 -15.13 -13.68
C PHE A 292 9.25 -15.59 -12.38
N LEU A 293 9.78 -15.22 -11.23
CA LEU A 293 9.12 -15.51 -9.96
C LEU A 293 7.82 -14.71 -9.81
N GLY A 294 7.81 -13.46 -10.26
CA GLY A 294 6.61 -12.64 -10.32
C GLY A 294 5.53 -13.28 -11.19
N ILE A 295 5.89 -13.76 -12.39
CA ILE A 295 4.99 -14.51 -13.27
C ILE A 295 4.40 -15.75 -12.56
N LEU A 296 5.24 -16.51 -11.86
CA LEU A 296 4.82 -17.75 -11.19
C LEU A 296 3.87 -17.49 -10.00
N ILE A 297 4.19 -16.48 -9.18
CA ILE A 297 3.45 -16.20 -7.94
C ILE A 297 2.21 -15.31 -8.20
N PHE A 298 2.13 -14.64 -9.36
CA PHE A 298 1.01 -13.74 -9.67
C PHE A 298 -0.38 -14.39 -9.47
N ILE A 299 -0.57 -15.63 -9.93
CA ILE A 299 -1.85 -16.34 -9.80
C ILE A 299 -2.16 -16.66 -8.32
N PRO A 300 -1.28 -17.33 -7.55
CA PRO A 300 -1.45 -17.50 -6.11
C PRO A 300 -1.73 -16.20 -5.37
N LEU A 301 -1.05 -15.11 -5.73
CA LEU A 301 -1.22 -13.79 -5.12
C LEU A 301 -2.63 -13.22 -5.37
N ILE A 302 -3.13 -13.30 -6.61
CA ILE A 302 -4.49 -12.85 -6.96
C ILE A 302 -5.53 -13.64 -6.17
N ILE A 303 -5.40 -14.97 -6.12
CA ILE A 303 -6.29 -15.84 -5.35
C ILE A 303 -6.24 -15.46 -3.86
N TYR A 304 -5.05 -15.27 -3.33
CA TYR A 304 -4.88 -14.90 -1.94
C TYR A 304 -5.52 -13.54 -1.60
N GLN A 305 -5.24 -12.51 -2.39
CA GLN A 305 -5.73 -11.14 -2.14
C GLN A 305 -7.23 -10.95 -2.38
N ASN A 306 -7.81 -11.65 -3.37
CA ASN A 306 -9.21 -11.44 -3.77
C ASN A 306 -10.18 -12.48 -3.20
N LEU A 307 -9.69 -13.64 -2.77
CA LEU A 307 -10.51 -14.71 -2.22
C LEU A 307 -10.12 -15.04 -0.77
N ILE A 308 -8.87 -15.46 -0.52
CA ILE A 308 -8.48 -15.98 0.80
C ILE A 308 -8.59 -14.89 1.88
N LEU A 309 -7.97 -13.74 1.64
CA LEU A 309 -7.94 -12.63 2.60
C LEU A 309 -9.34 -12.04 2.87
N PRO A 310 -10.11 -11.56 1.86
CA PRO A 310 -11.37 -10.86 2.11
C PRO A 310 -12.56 -11.79 2.37
N VAL A 311 -12.52 -13.07 1.99
CA VAL A 311 -13.67 -13.98 2.20
C VAL A 311 -13.46 -14.86 3.42
N TYR A 312 -12.25 -15.38 3.64
CA TYR A 312 -12.02 -16.40 4.68
C TYR A 312 -11.28 -15.87 5.91
N LEU A 313 -10.31 -14.96 5.75
CA LEU A 313 -9.51 -14.46 6.88
C LEU A 313 -10.14 -13.24 7.55
N LEU A 314 -10.56 -12.26 6.75
CA LEU A 314 -11.13 -11.00 7.22
C LEU A 314 -12.33 -10.61 6.35
N PRO A 315 -13.53 -11.18 6.63
CA PRO A 315 -14.77 -10.87 5.92
C PRO A 315 -15.33 -9.49 6.29
N SER A 316 -14.49 -8.45 6.20
CA SER A 316 -14.80 -7.07 6.53
C SER A 316 -14.18 -6.13 5.51
N ALA A 317 -15.00 -5.67 4.56
CA ALA A 317 -14.61 -4.66 3.58
C ALA A 317 -14.18 -3.34 4.26
N GLN A 318 -14.76 -3.03 5.43
CA GLN A 318 -14.41 -1.84 6.21
C GLN A 318 -12.97 -1.90 6.73
N ALA A 319 -12.59 -3.02 7.38
CA ALA A 319 -11.25 -3.19 7.93
C ALA A 319 -10.17 -3.13 6.83
N ILE A 320 -10.42 -3.79 5.70
CA ILE A 320 -9.54 -3.77 4.52
C ILE A 320 -9.47 -2.36 3.93
N GLY A 321 -10.60 -1.66 3.82
CA GLY A 321 -10.67 -0.29 3.31
C GLY A 321 -9.89 0.71 4.18
N ILE A 322 -10.06 0.65 5.51
CA ILE A 322 -9.33 1.49 6.46
C ILE A 322 -7.82 1.23 6.35
N TRP A 323 -7.40 -0.04 6.35
CA TRP A 323 -5.99 -0.41 6.20
C TRP A 323 -5.40 0.07 4.87
N GLY A 324 -6.13 -0.10 3.77
CA GLY A 324 -5.74 0.37 2.44
C GLY A 324 -5.52 1.89 2.39
N ARG A 325 -6.39 2.67 3.03
CA ARG A 325 -6.22 4.14 3.11
C ARG A 325 -5.03 4.55 3.95
N VAL A 326 -4.82 3.93 5.12
CA VAL A 326 -3.66 4.21 5.98
C VAL A 326 -2.36 3.93 5.25
N THR A 327 -2.22 2.74 4.66
CA THR A 327 -1.01 2.35 3.92
C THR A 327 -0.69 3.31 2.77
N GLN A 328 -1.70 3.74 1.99
CA GLN A 328 -1.55 4.72 0.92
C GLN A 328 -1.08 6.09 1.42
N PHE A 329 -1.71 6.63 2.47
CA PHE A 329 -1.35 7.93 3.04
C PHE A 329 0.08 7.93 3.59
N PHE A 330 0.45 6.85 4.29
CA PHE A 330 1.77 6.74 4.90
C PHE A 330 2.90 6.48 3.91
N ALA A 331 2.63 5.98 2.71
CA ALA A 331 3.66 5.84 1.68
C ALA A 331 4.35 7.19 1.36
N LEU A 332 3.58 8.28 1.28
CA LEU A 332 4.13 9.63 1.07
C LEU A 332 4.95 10.10 2.27
N ILE A 333 4.45 9.86 3.48
CA ILE A 333 5.10 10.24 4.74
C ILE A 333 6.43 9.51 4.89
N TRP A 334 6.45 8.20 4.68
CA TRP A 334 7.66 7.39 4.78
C TRP A 334 8.72 7.82 3.77
N ASN A 335 8.32 8.10 2.52
CA ASN A 335 9.24 8.64 1.52
C ASN A 335 9.83 9.99 1.94
N PHE A 336 9.02 10.87 2.55
CA PHE A 336 9.49 12.17 3.05
C PHE A 336 10.51 12.00 4.18
N PHE A 337 10.24 11.16 5.17
CA PHE A 337 11.15 10.99 6.30
C PHE A 337 12.38 10.11 6.01
N ASP A 338 12.34 9.26 4.98
CA ASP A 338 13.53 8.54 4.50
C ASP A 338 14.63 9.52 4.06
N MET A 339 14.26 10.73 3.63
CA MET A 339 15.16 11.77 3.12
C MET A 339 16.08 11.25 2.00
N GLY A 340 15.62 10.22 1.26
CA GLY A 340 16.37 9.53 0.21
C GLY A 340 17.65 8.82 0.69
N THR A 341 17.79 8.58 1.99
CA THR A 341 19.00 7.94 2.57
C THR A 341 19.15 6.49 2.13
N SER A 342 18.04 5.79 1.85
CA SER A 342 18.03 4.43 1.31
C SER A 342 18.70 4.35 -0.07
N ILE A 343 18.33 5.25 -0.99
CA ILE A 343 18.87 5.31 -2.35
C ILE A 343 20.31 5.83 -2.34
N ALA A 344 20.61 6.81 -1.48
CA ALA A 344 21.98 7.28 -1.26
C ALA A 344 22.89 6.14 -0.80
N PHE A 345 22.43 5.30 0.13
CA PHE A 345 23.18 4.14 0.59
C PHE A 345 23.52 3.19 -0.57
N VAL A 346 22.54 2.77 -1.37
CA VAL A 346 22.77 1.88 -2.52
C VAL A 346 23.79 2.47 -3.50
N LYS A 347 23.61 3.76 -3.85
CA LYS A 347 24.46 4.48 -4.80
C LYS A 347 25.91 4.57 -4.30
N PHE A 348 26.11 5.06 -3.08
CA PHE A 348 27.47 5.28 -2.56
C PHE A 348 28.15 3.98 -2.15
N LEU A 349 27.40 2.95 -1.73
CA LEU A 349 27.96 1.61 -1.52
C LEU A 349 28.52 1.06 -2.83
N SER A 350 27.78 1.16 -3.95
CA SER A 350 28.25 0.64 -5.24
C SER A 350 29.40 1.46 -5.83
N GLN A 351 29.48 2.75 -5.52
CA GLN A 351 30.63 3.59 -5.86
C GLN A 351 31.87 3.22 -5.04
N TYR A 352 31.79 3.27 -3.70
CA TYR A 352 32.99 3.21 -2.86
C TYR A 352 33.50 1.77 -2.66
N ARG A 353 32.71 0.73 -2.93
CA ARG A 353 33.17 -0.68 -2.80
C ARG A 353 34.39 -1.02 -3.67
N VAL A 354 34.66 -0.25 -4.72
CA VAL A 354 35.78 -0.50 -5.65
C VAL A 354 37.11 -0.13 -4.99
N HIS A 355 37.24 1.08 -4.44
CA HIS A 355 38.51 1.58 -3.87
C HIS A 355 38.55 1.68 -2.35
N ASP A 356 37.41 1.96 -1.70
CA ASP A 356 37.33 2.17 -0.26
C ASP A 356 36.08 1.49 0.34
N PRO A 357 36.14 0.16 0.52
CA PRO A 357 35.06 -0.62 1.14
C PRO A 357 34.68 -0.11 2.54
N ARG A 358 35.63 0.49 3.29
CA ARG A 358 35.39 1.02 4.64
C ARG A 358 34.43 2.20 4.57
N ARG A 359 34.69 3.16 3.68
CA ARG A 359 33.81 4.29 3.43
C ARG A 359 32.46 3.86 2.86
N ALA A 360 32.45 2.84 2.00
CA ALA A 360 31.21 2.30 1.43
C ALA A 360 30.22 1.82 2.52
N VAL A 361 30.71 1.13 3.55
CA VAL A 361 29.91 0.67 4.69
C VAL A 361 29.37 1.83 5.54
N GLN A 362 30.10 2.94 5.66
CA GLN A 362 29.67 4.10 6.45
C GLN A 362 28.38 4.74 5.92
N PHE A 363 28.12 4.71 4.62
CA PHE A 363 26.83 5.15 4.06
C PHE A 363 25.66 4.28 4.52
N GLY A 364 25.88 2.97 4.69
CA GLY A 364 24.90 2.06 5.28
C GLY A 364 24.68 2.31 6.77
N GLN A 365 25.74 2.67 7.51
CA GLN A 365 25.62 3.08 8.91
C GLN A 365 24.82 4.38 9.06
N VAL A 366 25.00 5.36 8.15
CA VAL A 366 24.17 6.57 8.13
C VAL A 366 22.71 6.21 7.91
N PHE A 367 22.40 5.34 6.95
CA PHE A 367 21.03 4.85 6.75
C PHE A 367 20.46 4.20 8.02
N VAL A 368 21.17 3.24 8.61
CA VAL A 368 20.71 2.52 9.82
C VAL A 368 20.39 3.48 10.97
N TRP A 369 21.32 4.38 11.29
CA TRP A 369 21.13 5.29 12.42
C TRP A 369 20.16 6.43 12.12
N TRP A 370 20.09 6.89 10.87
CA TRP A 370 19.03 7.81 10.45
C TRP A 370 17.65 7.17 10.63
N GLN A 371 17.42 5.98 10.07
CA GLN A 371 16.12 5.30 10.17
C GLN A 371 15.76 4.95 11.61
N ALA A 372 16.72 4.52 12.44
CA ALA A 372 16.46 4.22 13.84
C ALA A 372 16.06 5.45 14.67
N LEU A 373 16.74 6.59 14.46
CA LEU A 373 16.48 7.82 15.20
C LEU A 373 15.26 8.56 14.64
N SER A 374 15.21 8.77 13.33
CA SER A 374 14.10 9.45 12.67
C SER A 374 12.82 8.61 12.77
N GLY A 375 12.91 7.28 12.64
CA GLY A 375 11.77 6.37 12.82
C GLY A 375 11.19 6.44 14.23
N ALA A 376 12.03 6.49 15.27
CA ALA A 376 11.56 6.69 16.65
C ALA A 376 10.83 8.03 16.84
N VAL A 377 11.35 9.11 16.24
CA VAL A 377 10.69 10.43 16.27
C VAL A 377 9.38 10.43 15.49
N GLN A 378 9.35 9.83 14.29
CA GLN A 378 8.15 9.68 13.48
C GLN A 378 7.07 8.92 14.24
N VAL A 379 7.44 7.80 14.86
CA VAL A 379 6.52 6.99 15.66
C VAL A 379 5.96 7.81 16.81
N ALA A 380 6.82 8.54 17.52
CA ALA A 380 6.39 9.38 18.63
C ALA A 380 5.40 10.47 18.20
N ILE A 381 5.68 11.17 17.11
CA ILE A 381 4.80 12.22 16.59
C ILE A 381 3.45 11.64 16.15
N MET A 382 3.47 10.58 15.34
CA MET A 382 2.26 10.01 14.76
C MET A 382 1.37 9.34 15.81
N VAL A 383 1.96 8.61 16.76
CA VAL A 383 1.20 8.02 17.87
C VAL A 383 0.67 9.10 18.81
N ALA A 384 1.40 10.18 19.06
CA ALA A 384 0.89 11.31 19.85
C ALA A 384 -0.29 12.01 19.17
N LEU A 385 -0.20 12.27 17.86
CA LEU A 385 -1.31 12.84 17.08
C LEU A 385 -2.51 11.89 17.03
N ALA A 386 -2.27 10.61 16.74
CA ALA A 386 -3.32 9.59 16.64
C ALA A 386 -3.97 9.26 17.99
N GLY A 387 -3.24 9.38 19.08
CA GLY A 387 -3.74 9.17 20.44
C GLY A 387 -4.45 10.39 21.04
N SER A 388 -3.96 11.62 20.81
CA SER A 388 -4.53 12.84 21.40
C SER A 388 -5.56 13.53 20.52
N VAL A 389 -5.22 13.77 19.25
CA VAL A 389 -5.96 14.69 18.38
C VAL A 389 -7.02 13.93 17.60
N LEU A 390 -6.63 12.86 16.91
CA LEU A 390 -7.52 12.11 16.02
C LEU A 390 -8.83 11.63 16.66
N PRO A 391 -8.86 11.13 17.91
CA PRO A 391 -10.10 10.65 18.52
C PRO A 391 -11.19 11.73 18.60
N SER A 392 -10.80 13.00 18.65
CA SER A 392 -11.71 14.15 18.69
C SER A 392 -12.11 14.69 17.30
N THR A 393 -11.65 14.06 16.23
CA THR A 393 -11.89 14.50 14.84
C THR A 393 -12.75 13.51 14.07
N VAL A 394 -13.12 13.89 12.84
CA VAL A 394 -13.77 12.99 11.86
C VAL A 394 -12.87 11.81 11.41
N TYR A 395 -11.67 11.66 11.94
CA TYR A 395 -10.79 10.54 11.61
C TYR A 395 -10.57 9.60 12.81
N ALA A 396 -11.42 9.68 13.83
CA ALA A 396 -11.30 8.89 15.06
C ALA A 396 -11.17 7.37 14.80
N ILE A 397 -11.92 6.83 13.83
CA ILE A 397 -11.85 5.39 13.46
C ILE A 397 -10.49 4.96 12.92
N TYR A 398 -9.64 5.90 12.49
CA TYR A 398 -8.29 5.62 12.01
C TYR A 398 -7.24 5.64 13.14
N ALA A 399 -7.60 6.02 14.38
CA ALA A 399 -6.62 6.21 15.44
C ALA A 399 -5.75 4.96 15.68
N TRP A 400 -6.37 3.80 15.92
CA TRP A 400 -5.64 2.55 16.15
C TRP A 400 -4.95 2.00 14.90
N SER A 401 -5.55 2.17 13.71
CA SER A 401 -4.94 1.73 12.45
C SER A 401 -3.67 2.52 12.11
N ILE A 402 -3.67 3.83 12.41
CA ILE A 402 -2.50 4.69 12.28
C ILE A 402 -1.44 4.31 13.31
N ILE A 403 -1.83 4.10 14.57
CA ILE A 403 -0.89 3.70 15.64
C ILE A 403 -0.19 2.38 15.28
N ILE A 404 -0.94 1.34 14.91
CA ILE A 404 -0.35 0.03 14.60
C ILE A 404 0.52 0.07 13.34
N HIS A 405 0.10 0.79 12.30
CA HIS A 405 0.88 0.93 11.07
C HIS A 405 2.20 1.68 11.31
N THR A 406 2.15 2.70 12.16
CA THR A 406 3.33 3.49 12.51
C THR A 406 4.39 2.65 13.21
N PHE A 407 3.99 1.67 14.04
CA PHE A 407 4.94 0.79 14.73
C PHE A 407 5.81 -0.08 13.80
N ILE A 408 5.43 -0.26 12.53
CA ILE A 408 6.26 -0.90 11.49
C ILE A 408 7.62 -0.20 11.34
N GLN A 409 7.69 1.10 11.64
CA GLN A 409 8.92 1.88 11.62
C GLN A 409 9.85 1.65 12.82
N ILE A 410 9.53 0.73 13.74
CA ILE A 410 10.44 0.35 14.84
C ILE A 410 11.16 -0.98 14.53
N PRO A 411 12.49 -1.01 14.39
CA PRO A 411 13.46 0.10 14.50
C PRO A 411 13.74 0.80 13.16
N GLY A 412 12.95 0.57 12.10
CA GLY A 412 13.10 1.26 10.79
C GLY A 412 14.28 0.77 9.95
N ILE A 413 15.11 -0.11 10.52
CA ILE A 413 16.34 -0.63 9.91
C ILE A 413 16.13 -1.87 9.05
N TYR A 414 14.90 -2.41 8.96
CA TYR A 414 14.63 -3.73 8.38
C TYR A 414 15.10 -3.88 6.93
N GLN A 415 15.13 -2.77 6.17
CA GLN A 415 15.55 -2.74 4.77
C GLN A 415 17.08 -2.68 4.56
N VAL A 416 17.89 -2.61 5.63
CA VAL A 416 19.34 -2.43 5.52
C VAL A 416 20.01 -3.54 4.69
N MET A 417 19.61 -4.81 4.89
CA MET A 417 20.23 -5.94 4.20
C MET A 417 19.88 -5.96 2.72
N ARG A 418 18.63 -5.62 2.38
CA ARG A 418 18.20 -5.46 1.00
C ARG A 418 19.00 -4.37 0.29
N ASN A 419 19.07 -3.17 0.88
CA ASN A 419 19.82 -2.05 0.30
C ASN A 419 21.33 -2.37 0.19
N ALA A 420 21.90 -3.08 1.18
CA ALA A 420 23.29 -3.54 1.13
C ALA A 420 23.53 -4.50 -0.05
N LEU A 421 22.68 -5.51 -0.23
CA LEU A 421 22.79 -6.47 -1.33
C LEU A 421 22.61 -5.80 -2.69
N THR A 422 21.70 -4.83 -2.81
CA THR A 422 21.53 -4.03 -4.03
C THR A 422 22.76 -3.19 -4.35
N GLY A 423 23.37 -2.53 -3.36
CA GLY A 423 24.60 -1.76 -3.58
C GLY A 423 25.84 -2.63 -3.83
N LEU A 424 25.87 -3.85 -3.27
CA LEU A 424 26.85 -4.89 -3.63
C LEU A 424 26.52 -5.61 -4.95
N GLN A 425 25.43 -5.23 -5.62
CA GLN A 425 24.99 -5.83 -6.89
C GLN A 425 24.75 -7.36 -6.83
N ARG A 426 24.49 -7.91 -5.63
CA ARG A 426 23.95 -9.27 -5.44
C ARG A 426 22.44 -9.25 -5.60
N PHE A 427 22.05 -8.97 -6.84
CA PHE A 427 20.66 -8.72 -7.18
C PHE A 427 19.80 -9.96 -7.03
N ASP A 428 20.34 -11.17 -7.20
CA ASP A 428 19.62 -12.41 -6.90
C ASP A 428 19.06 -12.41 -5.48
N TYR A 429 19.90 -12.08 -4.49
CA TYR A 429 19.49 -12.05 -3.09
C TYR A 429 18.65 -10.82 -2.76
N ALA A 430 18.96 -9.65 -3.35
CA ALA A 430 18.13 -8.47 -3.19
C ALA A 430 16.70 -8.71 -3.67
N GLN A 431 16.52 -9.34 -4.84
CA GLN A 431 15.21 -9.65 -5.41
C GLN A 431 14.46 -10.74 -4.63
N ILE A 432 15.17 -11.69 -4.02
CA ILE A 432 14.55 -12.63 -3.07
C ILE A 432 13.95 -11.88 -1.89
N LEU A 433 14.66 -10.89 -1.32
CA LEU A 433 14.16 -10.10 -0.19
C LEU A 433 12.98 -9.21 -0.60
N ASP A 434 13.03 -8.59 -1.78
CA ASP A 434 11.91 -7.82 -2.34
C ASP A 434 10.63 -8.65 -2.41
N LEU A 435 10.72 -9.85 -3.00
CA LEU A 435 9.57 -10.73 -3.14
C LEU A 435 9.16 -11.39 -1.83
N ALA A 436 10.11 -11.64 -0.93
CA ALA A 436 9.82 -12.15 0.41
C ALA A 436 8.91 -11.18 1.17
N LEU A 437 9.22 -9.88 1.13
CA LEU A 437 8.44 -8.84 1.78
C LEU A 437 7.11 -8.55 1.07
N ALA A 438 7.14 -8.43 -0.26
CA ALA A 438 5.95 -8.03 -1.02
C ALA A 438 4.88 -9.13 -1.10
N VAL A 439 5.29 -10.40 -1.02
CA VAL A 439 4.40 -11.53 -1.32
C VAL A 439 4.52 -12.67 -0.33
N ILE A 440 5.70 -13.28 -0.18
CA ILE A 440 5.85 -14.58 0.51
C ILE A 440 5.49 -14.46 2.00
N PHE A 441 6.10 -13.53 2.73
CA PHE A 441 5.83 -13.38 4.16
C PHE A 441 4.45 -12.81 4.47
N PRO A 442 3.87 -11.86 3.72
CA PRO A 442 2.46 -11.51 3.89
C PRO A 442 1.53 -12.72 3.77
N MET A 443 1.72 -13.59 2.77
CA MET A 443 0.91 -14.81 2.60
C MET A 443 1.06 -15.82 3.75
N ILE A 444 2.11 -15.72 4.57
CA ILE A 444 2.34 -16.58 5.74
C ILE A 444 1.86 -15.91 7.04
N THR A 445 2.23 -14.65 7.23
CA THR A 445 2.01 -13.90 8.48
C THR A 445 0.57 -13.43 8.63
N GLN A 446 -0.07 -12.99 7.55
CA GLN A 446 -1.44 -12.50 7.59
C GLN A 446 -2.44 -13.60 8.01
N PRO A 447 -2.45 -14.83 7.44
CA PRO A 447 -3.37 -15.86 7.90
C PRO A 447 -3.24 -16.17 9.40
N ILE A 448 -2.00 -16.19 9.91
CA ILE A 448 -1.73 -16.51 11.32
C ILE A 448 -2.20 -15.37 12.22
N LEU A 449 -1.71 -14.15 11.97
CA LEU A 449 -1.92 -13.03 12.89
C LEU A 449 -3.31 -12.41 12.78
N ILE A 450 -3.92 -12.40 11.60
CA ILE A 450 -5.32 -11.96 11.44
C ILE A 450 -6.25 -12.92 12.18
N THR A 451 -6.09 -14.24 12.01
CA THR A 451 -6.96 -15.23 12.67
C THR A 451 -6.88 -15.10 14.20
N VAL A 452 -5.68 -14.97 14.76
CA VAL A 452 -5.47 -14.76 16.20
C VAL A 452 -6.12 -13.46 16.66
N MET A 453 -5.94 -12.36 15.92
CA MET A 453 -6.47 -11.06 16.32
C MET A 453 -7.98 -10.91 16.11
N VAL A 454 -8.57 -11.62 15.14
CA VAL A 454 -10.03 -11.73 15.00
C VAL A 454 -10.62 -12.48 16.20
N ALA A 455 -9.99 -13.57 16.64
CA ALA A 455 -10.43 -14.30 17.83
C ALA A 455 -10.32 -13.42 19.09
N TRP A 456 -9.21 -12.68 19.25
CA TRP A 456 -9.06 -11.69 20.31
C TRP A 456 -10.12 -10.59 20.24
N GLY A 457 -10.39 -10.04 19.05
CA GLY A 457 -11.40 -8.99 18.84
C GLY A 457 -12.82 -9.45 19.17
N LYS A 458 -13.17 -10.71 18.90
CA LYS A 458 -14.46 -11.30 19.32
C LYS A 458 -14.60 -11.37 20.84
N SER A 459 -13.51 -11.59 21.57
CA SER A 459 -13.51 -11.58 23.05
C SER A 459 -13.48 -10.19 23.68
N HIS A 460 -13.24 -9.12 22.89
CA HIS A 460 -13.17 -7.73 23.34
C HIS A 460 -14.23 -6.89 22.61
N PRO A 461 -15.48 -6.80 23.14
CA PRO A 461 -16.60 -6.20 22.41
C PRO A 461 -16.45 -4.72 22.01
N VAL A 462 -15.53 -3.99 22.67
CA VAL A 462 -15.17 -2.61 22.31
C VAL A 462 -14.58 -2.54 20.89
N PHE A 463 -13.73 -3.51 20.53
CA PHE A 463 -13.05 -3.55 19.24
C PHE A 463 -13.82 -4.40 18.22
N GLY A 464 -14.34 -5.56 18.64
CA GLY A 464 -15.03 -6.49 17.75
C GLY A 464 -14.10 -7.20 16.76
N ALA A 465 -14.67 -8.12 15.98
CA ALA A 465 -13.93 -8.98 15.05
C ALA A 465 -13.23 -8.19 13.93
N SER A 466 -13.94 -7.24 13.32
CA SER A 466 -13.44 -6.39 12.24
C SER A 466 -12.21 -5.57 12.64
N MET A 467 -12.25 -4.87 13.78
CA MET A 467 -11.10 -4.10 14.26
C MET A 467 -9.96 -5.00 14.74
N GLY A 468 -10.28 -6.14 15.35
CA GLY A 468 -9.28 -7.17 15.67
C GLY A 468 -8.51 -7.61 14.42
N GLY A 469 -9.21 -7.94 13.34
CA GLY A 469 -8.58 -8.27 12.06
C GLY A 469 -7.75 -7.14 11.45
N LEU A 470 -8.19 -5.89 11.59
CA LEU A 470 -7.41 -4.71 11.20
C LEU A 470 -6.09 -4.62 11.97
N LEU A 471 -6.12 -4.80 13.29
CA LEU A 471 -4.90 -4.81 14.11
C LEU A 471 -3.99 -5.99 13.71
N GLY A 472 -4.59 -7.14 13.37
CA GLY A 472 -3.90 -8.30 12.82
C GLY A 472 -3.17 -8.01 11.51
N LEU A 473 -3.74 -7.20 10.61
CA LEU A 473 -3.05 -6.75 9.39
C LEU A 473 -1.79 -5.94 9.71
N GLY A 474 -1.86 -5.04 10.69
CA GLY A 474 -0.70 -4.26 11.14
C GLY A 474 0.40 -5.12 11.76
N LEU A 475 0.03 -6.06 12.64
CA LEU A 475 0.98 -7.01 13.23
C LEU A 475 1.60 -7.92 12.17
N ALA A 476 0.82 -8.36 11.18
CA ALA A 476 1.32 -9.17 10.06
C ALA A 476 2.34 -8.41 9.21
N ALA A 477 2.09 -7.15 8.90
CA ALA A 477 3.04 -6.31 8.18
C ALA A 477 4.35 -6.13 8.97
N TYR A 478 4.27 -5.90 10.28
CA TYR A 478 5.45 -5.83 11.15
C TYR A 478 6.25 -7.15 11.14
N ALA A 479 5.55 -8.28 11.29
CA ALA A 479 6.19 -9.60 11.27
C ALA A 479 6.86 -9.90 9.92
N ALA A 480 6.24 -9.50 8.80
CA ALA A 480 6.80 -9.67 7.46
C ALA A 480 8.11 -8.89 7.27
N GLU A 481 8.17 -7.64 7.74
CA GLU A 481 9.40 -6.83 7.76
C GLU A 481 10.51 -7.48 8.58
N LEU A 482 10.19 -7.94 9.80
CA LEU A 482 11.15 -8.60 10.69
C LEU A 482 11.69 -9.91 10.08
N LEU A 483 10.81 -10.76 9.54
CA LEU A 483 11.22 -12.02 8.90
C LEU A 483 12.08 -11.77 7.66
N THR A 484 11.75 -10.74 6.86
CA THR A 484 12.56 -10.31 5.72
C THR A 484 13.94 -9.86 6.17
N PHE A 485 14.02 -9.06 7.23
CA PHE A 485 15.29 -8.64 7.81
C PHE A 485 16.13 -9.83 8.29
N MET A 486 15.52 -10.80 8.98
CA MET A 486 16.20 -12.02 9.44
C MET A 486 16.71 -12.86 8.26
N LEU A 487 15.91 -13.04 7.22
CA LEU A 487 16.31 -13.70 5.98
C LEU A 487 17.47 -12.97 5.31
N GLY A 488 17.42 -11.65 5.25
CA GLY A 488 18.50 -10.82 4.69
C GLY A 488 19.79 -10.92 5.48
N MET A 489 19.71 -10.91 6.82
CA MET A 489 20.86 -11.13 7.70
C MET A 489 21.49 -12.51 7.48
N TRP A 490 20.67 -13.54 7.28
CA TRP A 490 21.14 -14.88 6.95
C TRP A 490 21.82 -14.92 5.57
N LEU A 491 21.20 -14.36 4.52
CA LEU A 491 21.76 -14.28 3.16
C LEU A 491 23.09 -13.50 3.12
N TYR A 492 23.16 -12.37 3.82
CA TYR A 492 24.36 -11.55 3.87
C TYR A 492 25.54 -12.28 4.55
N ARG A 493 25.27 -12.94 5.69
CA ARG A 493 26.28 -13.80 6.36
C ARG A 493 26.63 -15.05 5.56
N ARG A 494 25.69 -15.55 4.77
CA ARG A 494 25.87 -16.72 3.89
C ARG A 494 26.92 -16.45 2.81
N LEU A 495 27.08 -15.20 2.38
CA LEU A 495 28.14 -14.72 1.46
C LEU A 495 29.50 -14.52 2.15
N GLY A 496 29.59 -14.59 3.48
CA GLY A 496 30.84 -14.39 4.23
C GLY A 496 31.08 -12.96 4.73
N TYR A 497 30.22 -12.00 4.36
CA TYR A 497 30.32 -10.61 4.81
C TYR A 497 29.95 -10.42 6.30
N ASN A 498 30.51 -9.38 6.91
CA ASN A 498 30.27 -9.02 8.30
C ASN A 498 29.09 -8.06 8.47
N ALA A 499 27.89 -8.60 8.73
CA ALA A 499 26.68 -7.80 8.92
C ALA A 499 26.75 -6.82 10.11
N ARG A 500 27.62 -7.07 11.10
CA ARG A 500 27.71 -6.23 12.32
C ARG A 500 28.14 -4.81 11.99
N LEU A 501 28.90 -4.62 10.91
CA LEU A 501 29.47 -3.31 10.56
C LEU A 501 28.41 -2.24 10.28
N TYR A 502 27.25 -2.60 9.72
CA TYR A 502 26.20 -1.63 9.45
C TYR A 502 25.52 -1.09 10.71
N PHE A 503 25.59 -1.83 11.82
CA PHE A 503 25.01 -1.40 13.10
C PHE A 503 25.99 -0.58 13.95
N LEU A 504 27.24 -0.43 13.50
CA LEU A 504 28.21 0.49 14.10
C LEU A 504 27.99 1.91 13.59
N ALA A 505 28.65 2.90 14.19
CA ALA A 505 28.50 4.31 13.85
C ALA A 505 29.87 4.97 13.70
N HIS A 506 30.57 4.68 12.59
CA HIS A 506 31.90 5.23 12.28
C HIS A 506 31.86 6.45 11.35
N PHE A 507 30.73 6.70 10.68
CA PHE A 507 30.58 7.78 9.71
C PHE A 507 30.93 9.16 10.28
N ASP A 508 31.43 10.05 9.43
CA ASP A 508 31.75 11.44 9.78
C ASP A 508 30.71 12.41 9.20
N TRP A 509 30.93 13.70 9.43
CA TRP A 509 30.06 14.75 8.89
C TRP A 509 30.09 14.80 7.35
N SER A 510 31.21 14.41 6.72
CA SER A 510 31.33 14.43 5.26
C SER A 510 30.40 13.41 4.61
N VAL A 511 30.38 12.17 5.13
CA VAL A 511 29.49 11.08 4.68
C VAL A 511 28.02 11.45 4.91
N ILE A 512 27.69 12.06 6.05
CA ILE A 512 26.33 12.56 6.32
C ILE A 512 25.94 13.59 5.26
N LYS A 513 26.73 14.65 5.08
CA LYS A 513 26.42 15.73 4.14
C LYS A 513 26.29 15.22 2.71
N GLU A 514 27.15 14.28 2.30
CA GLU A 514 27.09 13.67 0.97
C GLU A 514 25.82 12.83 0.78
N SER A 515 25.44 12.04 1.80
CA SER A 515 24.20 11.25 1.81
C SER A 515 22.96 12.13 1.70
N PHE A 516 22.83 13.15 2.56
CA PHE A 516 21.66 14.03 2.58
C PHE A 516 21.57 14.94 1.36
N ARG A 517 22.70 15.47 0.87
CA ARG A 517 22.70 16.28 -0.36
C ARG A 517 22.16 15.47 -1.52
N PHE A 518 22.52 14.19 -1.63
CA PHE A 518 21.97 13.33 -2.66
C PHE A 518 20.50 13.00 -2.40
N GLY A 519 20.19 12.52 -1.19
CA GLY A 519 18.88 11.99 -0.82
C GLY A 519 17.76 13.03 -0.80
N VAL A 520 18.00 14.25 -0.31
CA VAL A 520 16.95 15.30 -0.25
C VAL A 520 16.46 15.69 -1.64
N PHE A 521 17.36 15.81 -2.63
CA PHE A 521 16.93 16.10 -4.01
C PHE A 521 16.16 14.96 -4.63
N GLU A 522 16.52 13.70 -4.29
CA GLU A 522 15.77 12.52 -4.73
C GLU A 522 14.36 12.54 -4.12
N MET A 523 14.26 12.76 -2.81
CA MET A 523 13.01 12.84 -2.05
C MET A 523 12.08 13.91 -2.63
N ILE A 524 12.59 15.09 -2.96
CA ILE A 524 11.80 16.17 -3.60
C ILE A 524 11.23 15.70 -4.94
N GLY A 525 12.02 14.98 -5.75
CA GLY A 525 11.54 14.41 -7.01
C GLY A 525 10.41 13.40 -6.81
N SER A 526 10.54 12.52 -5.83
CA SER A 526 9.51 11.55 -5.47
C SER A 526 8.25 12.22 -4.90
N ALA A 527 8.40 13.28 -4.10
CA ALA A 527 7.29 14.07 -3.56
C ALA A 527 6.52 14.84 -4.66
N ALA A 528 7.23 15.34 -5.69
CA ALA A 528 6.60 16.04 -6.80
C ALA A 528 5.55 15.19 -7.51
N TRP A 529 5.83 13.89 -7.70
CA TRP A 529 4.85 12.93 -8.25
C TRP A 529 3.59 12.82 -7.38
N GLY A 530 3.77 12.69 -6.06
CA GLY A 530 2.65 12.61 -5.11
C GLY A 530 1.78 13.87 -5.11
N ILE A 531 2.40 15.04 -5.07
CA ILE A 531 1.72 16.34 -5.19
C ILE A 531 0.96 16.41 -6.53
N GLY A 532 1.61 15.98 -7.61
CA GLY A 532 1.01 15.91 -8.95
C GLY A 532 -0.29 15.12 -8.98
N GLN A 533 -0.30 13.93 -8.36
CA GLN A 533 -1.48 13.08 -8.24
C GLN A 533 -2.58 13.71 -7.37
N SER A 534 -2.21 14.32 -6.23
CA SER A 534 -3.19 14.98 -5.36
C SER A 534 -3.89 16.16 -6.04
N VAL A 535 -3.14 17.00 -6.76
CA VAL A 535 -3.71 18.13 -7.50
C VAL A 535 -4.62 17.66 -8.63
N GLU A 536 -4.25 16.58 -9.33
CA GLU A 536 -5.08 15.97 -10.37
C GLU A 536 -6.41 15.47 -9.85
N ILE A 537 -6.43 14.84 -8.66
CA ILE A 537 -7.67 14.42 -8.01
C ILE A 537 -8.57 15.63 -7.74
N LEU A 538 -8.03 16.73 -7.20
CA LEU A 538 -8.80 17.95 -6.93
C LEU A 538 -9.37 18.56 -8.22
N ILE A 539 -8.58 18.63 -9.29
CA ILE A 539 -9.03 19.12 -10.60
C ILE A 539 -10.13 18.21 -11.16
N SER A 540 -9.96 16.90 -11.07
CA SER A 540 -10.95 15.94 -11.57
C SER A 540 -12.28 16.05 -10.81
N GLN A 541 -12.27 16.23 -9.50
CA GLN A 541 -13.48 16.40 -8.70
C GLN A 541 -14.25 17.68 -9.06
N ALA A 542 -13.54 18.74 -9.47
CA ALA A 542 -14.15 20.02 -9.82
C ALA A 542 -14.75 20.06 -11.24
N TYR A 543 -14.17 19.36 -12.21
CA TYR A 543 -14.51 19.52 -13.64
C TYR A 543 -15.01 18.26 -14.36
N LEU A 544 -14.87 17.07 -13.76
CA LEU A 544 -15.30 15.81 -14.38
C LEU A 544 -16.74 15.48 -14.03
N VAL A 545 -17.58 15.27 -15.04
CA VAL A 545 -18.95 14.82 -14.84
C VAL A 545 -18.94 13.35 -14.42
N ASN A 546 -19.75 13.01 -13.40
CA ASN A 546 -19.83 11.65 -12.86
C ASN A 546 -18.45 11.09 -12.43
N TYR A 547 -17.68 11.93 -11.74
CA TYR A 547 -16.28 11.65 -11.40
C TYR A 547 -16.12 10.30 -10.66
N ALA A 548 -17.06 9.94 -9.79
CA ALA A 548 -16.99 8.71 -9.00
C ALA A 548 -17.00 7.44 -9.90
N GLU A 549 -17.93 7.36 -10.85
CA GLU A 549 -18.00 6.23 -11.79
C GLU A 549 -16.81 6.22 -12.75
N VAL A 550 -16.38 7.39 -13.24
CA VAL A 550 -15.22 7.50 -14.13
C VAL A 550 -13.95 7.05 -13.43
N TRP A 551 -13.73 7.47 -12.18
CA TRP A 551 -12.59 7.02 -11.38
C TRP A 551 -12.65 5.52 -11.06
N GLY A 552 -13.83 4.96 -10.78
CA GLY A 552 -14.00 3.52 -10.60
C GLY A 552 -13.57 2.73 -11.84
N ASN A 553 -14.00 3.16 -13.02
CA ASN A 553 -13.60 2.55 -14.29
C ASN A 553 -12.12 2.79 -14.62
N TRP A 554 -11.59 3.97 -14.28
CA TRP A 554 -10.17 4.31 -14.47
C TRP A 554 -9.26 3.42 -13.63
N VAL A 555 -9.55 3.26 -12.34
CA VAL A 555 -8.75 2.43 -11.42
C VAL A 555 -8.74 0.98 -11.90
N LEU A 556 -9.89 0.45 -12.34
CA LEU A 556 -9.97 -0.91 -12.87
C LEU A 556 -9.07 -1.11 -14.10
N ALA A 557 -9.05 -0.12 -15.01
CA ALA A 557 -8.17 -0.14 -16.18
C ALA A 557 -6.69 0.09 -15.84
N GLN A 558 -6.40 0.98 -14.88
CA GLN A 558 -5.06 1.33 -14.42
C GLN A 558 -4.36 0.16 -13.73
N ASN A 559 -5.09 -0.75 -13.08
CA ASN A 559 -4.52 -1.95 -12.47
C ASN A 559 -3.69 -2.78 -13.46
N PHE A 560 -4.07 -2.82 -14.74
CA PHE A 560 -3.27 -3.50 -15.77
C PHE A 560 -1.97 -2.77 -16.10
N VAL A 561 -1.95 -1.44 -15.99
CA VAL A 561 -0.72 -0.67 -16.22
C VAL A 561 0.32 -0.94 -15.13
N TYR A 562 -0.10 -1.27 -13.90
CA TYR A 562 0.84 -1.65 -12.85
C TYR A 562 1.69 -2.88 -13.19
N ALA A 563 1.28 -3.73 -14.14
CA ALA A 563 2.11 -4.83 -14.62
C ALA A 563 3.44 -4.35 -15.22
N PHE A 564 3.48 -3.14 -15.82
CA PHE A 564 4.71 -2.57 -16.38
C PHE A 564 5.75 -2.22 -15.32
N ASN A 565 5.33 -2.03 -14.05
CA ASN A 565 6.24 -1.75 -12.93
C ASN A 565 7.26 -2.86 -12.69
N VAL A 566 7.06 -4.07 -13.22
CA VAL A 566 8.07 -5.14 -13.16
C VAL A 566 9.41 -4.72 -13.77
N THR A 567 9.41 -3.80 -14.74
CA THR A 567 10.64 -3.26 -15.33
C THR A 567 11.39 -2.31 -14.38
N SER A 568 10.72 -1.76 -13.35
CA SER A 568 11.40 -0.99 -12.29
C SER A 568 12.46 -1.82 -11.59
N THR A 569 12.27 -3.13 -11.48
CA THR A 569 13.26 -4.05 -10.92
C THR A 569 14.58 -4.03 -11.71
N LEU A 570 14.49 -4.05 -13.04
CA LEU A 570 15.68 -3.91 -13.89
C LEU A 570 16.35 -2.56 -13.66
N TYR A 571 15.56 -1.47 -13.65
CA TYR A 571 16.09 -0.12 -13.55
C TYR A 571 16.73 0.20 -12.19
N ASN A 572 16.14 -0.31 -11.10
CA ASN A 572 16.72 -0.24 -9.77
C ASN A 572 18.08 -0.96 -9.70
N ASN A 573 18.28 -2.02 -10.51
CA ASN A 573 19.58 -2.69 -10.62
C ASN A 573 20.56 -1.92 -11.53
N LEU A 574 20.08 -1.09 -12.47
CA LEU A 574 20.95 -0.27 -13.32
C LEU A 574 21.61 0.87 -12.54
N MET A 575 20.88 1.53 -11.64
CA MET A 575 21.42 2.67 -10.88
C MET A 575 22.75 2.37 -10.17
N PRO A 576 22.88 1.30 -9.34
CA PRO A 576 24.14 0.97 -8.69
C PRO A 576 25.23 0.56 -9.68
N SER A 577 24.87 -0.11 -10.78
CA SER A 577 25.81 -0.53 -11.83
C SER A 577 26.39 0.67 -12.58
N ILE A 578 25.55 1.65 -12.94
CA ILE A 578 25.97 2.92 -13.53
C ILE A 578 26.81 3.72 -12.54
N SER A 579 26.42 3.79 -11.26
CA SER A 579 27.20 4.52 -10.25
C SER A 579 28.59 3.91 -10.02
N GLU A 580 28.72 2.59 -10.09
CA GLU A 580 30.02 1.90 -10.03
C GLU A 580 30.86 2.28 -11.26
N ALA A 581 30.31 2.22 -12.47
CA ALA A 581 31.06 2.53 -13.70
C ALA A 581 31.46 4.02 -13.81
N ILE A 582 30.51 4.94 -13.70
CA ILE A 582 30.73 6.36 -14.01
C ILE A 582 31.64 7.05 -12.99
N SER A 583 31.59 6.63 -11.72
CA SER A 583 32.42 7.20 -10.66
C SER A 583 33.91 6.89 -10.85
N HIS A 584 34.23 5.87 -11.65
CA HIS A 584 35.59 5.44 -12.01
C HIS A 584 35.93 5.78 -13.47
N GLY A 585 35.19 6.72 -14.07
CA GLY A 585 35.49 7.21 -15.42
C GLY A 585 35.12 6.26 -16.57
N ARG A 586 34.43 5.15 -16.30
CA ARG A 586 34.02 4.16 -17.32
C ARG A 586 32.73 4.59 -18.04
N LYS A 587 32.89 5.53 -18.97
CA LYS A 587 31.76 6.15 -19.70
C LYS A 587 31.16 5.23 -20.75
N MET A 588 31.95 4.39 -21.42
CA MET A 588 31.44 3.45 -22.43
C MET A 588 30.64 2.33 -21.79
N LEU A 589 31.07 1.83 -20.63
CA LEU A 589 30.33 0.88 -19.80
C LEU A 589 29.02 1.48 -19.30
N SER A 590 29.06 2.71 -18.79
CA SER A 590 27.84 3.44 -18.37
C SER A 590 26.87 3.63 -19.54
N GLN A 591 27.38 3.98 -20.72
CA GLN A 591 26.60 4.06 -21.95
C GLN A 591 25.99 2.69 -22.32
N TYR A 592 26.74 1.60 -22.24
CA TYR A 592 26.24 0.26 -22.51
C TYR A 592 25.12 -0.15 -21.53
N TYR A 593 25.25 0.14 -20.23
CA TYR A 593 24.17 -0.08 -19.27
C TYR A 593 22.89 0.69 -19.63
N SER A 594 23.01 1.96 -20.05
CA SER A 594 21.85 2.73 -20.52
C SER A 594 21.23 2.15 -21.80
N THR A 595 22.06 1.74 -22.77
CA THR A 595 21.64 1.10 -24.01
C THR A 595 20.87 -0.20 -23.74
N MET A 596 21.40 -1.05 -22.86
CA MET A 596 20.73 -2.29 -22.47
C MET A 596 19.45 -2.01 -21.67
N GLY A 597 19.41 -0.96 -20.87
CA GLY A 597 18.19 -0.46 -20.22
C GLY A 597 17.10 -0.08 -21.21
N TYR A 598 17.44 0.60 -22.31
CA TYR A 598 16.48 0.90 -23.40
C TYR A 598 16.05 -0.36 -24.15
N LYS A 599 16.98 -1.26 -24.50
CA LYS A 599 16.68 -2.52 -25.20
C LYS A 599 15.70 -3.38 -24.41
N TRP A 600 16.06 -3.70 -23.17
CA TRP A 600 15.25 -4.55 -22.30
C TRP A 600 13.94 -3.86 -21.91
N GLY A 601 13.96 -2.55 -21.69
CA GLY A 601 12.77 -1.74 -21.47
C GLY A 601 11.76 -1.88 -22.60
N GLY A 602 12.19 -1.58 -23.83
CA GLY A 602 11.32 -1.70 -25.00
C GLY A 602 10.83 -3.13 -25.24
N MET A 603 11.69 -4.13 -25.05
CA MET A 603 11.32 -5.54 -25.20
C MET A 603 10.24 -5.97 -24.21
N ILE A 604 10.44 -5.72 -22.91
CA ILE A 604 9.49 -6.12 -21.88
C ILE A 604 8.20 -5.29 -21.97
N SER A 605 8.30 -3.99 -22.24
CA SER A 605 7.12 -3.14 -22.48
C SER A 605 6.31 -3.62 -23.69
N ALA A 606 6.95 -4.02 -24.79
CA ALA A 606 6.23 -4.55 -25.95
C ALA A 606 5.57 -5.90 -25.64
N MET A 607 6.23 -6.77 -24.88
CA MET A 607 5.66 -8.05 -24.44
C MET A 607 4.41 -7.85 -23.56
N LEU A 608 4.53 -7.02 -22.52
CA LEU A 608 3.43 -6.70 -21.61
C LEU A 608 2.30 -5.97 -22.34
N GLY A 609 2.64 -5.01 -23.19
CA GLY A 609 1.69 -4.31 -24.05
C GLY A 609 0.92 -5.27 -24.93
N ALA A 610 1.61 -6.15 -25.65
CA ALA A 610 0.99 -7.13 -26.54
C ALA A 610 0.08 -8.10 -25.79
N LEU A 611 0.52 -8.63 -24.64
CA LEU A 611 -0.27 -9.60 -23.87
C LEU A 611 -1.51 -8.93 -23.28
N LEU A 612 -1.36 -7.74 -22.67
CA LEU A 612 -2.44 -7.06 -21.98
C LEU A 612 -3.45 -6.47 -22.95
N LEU A 613 -3.01 -5.88 -24.07
CA LEU A 613 -3.92 -5.42 -25.12
C LEU A 613 -4.74 -6.59 -25.71
N ALA A 614 -4.19 -7.80 -25.71
CA ALA A 614 -4.89 -8.97 -26.24
C ALA A 614 -6.00 -9.50 -25.31
N VAL A 615 -5.89 -9.29 -23.99
CA VAL A 615 -6.77 -9.95 -23.00
C VAL A 615 -7.51 -9.01 -22.04
N ALA A 616 -7.03 -7.78 -21.80
CA ALA A 616 -7.53 -6.92 -20.71
C ALA A 616 -9.01 -6.56 -20.86
N ASP A 617 -9.46 -6.22 -22.08
CA ASP A 617 -10.86 -5.91 -22.36
C ASP A 617 -11.80 -7.10 -22.05
N ARG A 618 -11.45 -8.30 -22.54
CA ARG A 618 -12.21 -9.54 -22.33
C ARG A 618 -12.18 -9.95 -20.86
N PHE A 619 -11.04 -9.79 -20.21
CA PHE A 619 -10.92 -10.06 -18.78
C PHE A 619 -11.84 -9.15 -17.97
N ILE A 620 -11.79 -7.83 -18.19
CA ILE A 620 -12.65 -6.86 -17.49
C ILE A 620 -14.12 -7.21 -17.69
N LEU A 621 -14.55 -7.42 -18.93
CA LEU A 621 -15.95 -7.68 -19.24
C LEU A 621 -16.44 -9.02 -18.67
N GLY A 622 -15.65 -10.09 -18.77
CA GLY A 622 -16.07 -11.40 -18.27
C GLY A 622 -15.93 -11.57 -16.76
N ALA A 623 -15.00 -10.85 -16.11
CA ALA A 623 -14.81 -10.93 -14.66
C ALA A 623 -15.67 -9.92 -13.89
N SER A 624 -15.92 -8.74 -14.45
CA SER A 624 -16.60 -7.63 -13.76
C SER A 624 -18.00 -7.34 -14.28
N GLY A 625 -18.36 -7.78 -15.49
CA GLY A 625 -19.69 -7.54 -16.08
C GLY A 625 -19.74 -6.44 -17.16
N PRO A 626 -20.86 -6.35 -17.91
CA PRO A 626 -21.04 -5.40 -19.01
C PRO A 626 -21.08 -3.92 -18.59
N GLU A 627 -21.36 -3.62 -17.33
CA GLU A 627 -21.34 -2.27 -16.76
C GLU A 627 -19.94 -1.64 -16.79
N PHE A 628 -18.88 -2.45 -16.88
CA PHE A 628 -17.48 -2.00 -16.96
C PHE A 628 -16.94 -1.86 -18.39
N VAL A 629 -17.81 -1.77 -19.41
CA VAL A 629 -17.40 -1.48 -20.80
C VAL A 629 -16.55 -0.21 -20.89
N ARG A 630 -16.82 0.79 -20.05
CA ARG A 630 -16.03 2.03 -20.00
C ARG A 630 -14.60 1.76 -19.53
N ALA A 631 -14.39 0.94 -18.49
CA ALA A 631 -13.06 0.49 -18.06
C ALA A 631 -12.33 -0.29 -19.17
N ALA A 632 -13.03 -1.19 -19.86
CA ALA A 632 -12.46 -1.92 -20.99
C ALA A 632 -11.97 -0.97 -22.10
N ARG A 633 -12.72 0.10 -22.41
CA ARG A 633 -12.31 1.14 -23.37
C ARG A 633 -11.11 1.96 -22.89
N TYR A 634 -11.02 2.27 -21.59
CA TYR A 634 -9.88 3.01 -21.02
C TYR A 634 -8.59 2.18 -20.97
N SER A 635 -8.72 0.85 -20.88
CA SER A 635 -7.56 -0.03 -20.81
C SER A 635 -6.60 0.16 -22.00
N THR A 636 -7.11 0.25 -23.24
CA THR A 636 -6.27 0.41 -24.43
C THR A 636 -5.36 1.64 -24.39
N PRO A 637 -5.86 2.89 -24.26
CA PRO A 637 -4.99 4.05 -24.21
C PRO A 637 -4.08 4.08 -22.97
N LEU A 638 -4.53 3.55 -21.83
CA LEU A 638 -3.70 3.44 -20.62
C LEU A 638 -2.57 2.42 -20.78
N LEU A 639 -2.81 1.31 -21.48
CA LEU A 639 -1.78 0.33 -21.82
C LEU A 639 -0.77 0.91 -22.82
N ILE A 640 -1.22 1.71 -23.79
CA ILE A 640 -0.31 2.48 -24.67
C ILE A 640 0.57 3.40 -23.84
N TRP A 641 0.00 4.12 -22.86
CA TRP A 641 0.78 4.91 -21.89
C TRP A 641 1.77 4.04 -21.10
N GLY A 642 1.37 2.83 -20.68
CA GLY A 642 2.26 1.81 -20.07
C GLY A 642 3.47 1.47 -20.92
N ILE A 643 3.25 1.19 -22.22
CA ILE A 643 4.31 0.78 -23.16
C ILE A 643 5.40 1.85 -23.27
N ILE A 644 5.05 3.13 -23.22
CA ILE A 644 5.98 4.24 -23.47
C ILE A 644 6.71 4.78 -22.23
N GLN A 645 6.51 4.19 -21.04
CA GLN A 645 7.12 4.67 -19.80
C GLN A 645 8.61 4.36 -19.66
N TYR A 646 9.07 3.27 -20.27
CA TYR A 646 10.42 2.75 -20.07
C TYR A 646 11.57 3.76 -20.30
N PRO A 647 11.53 4.69 -21.29
CA PRO A 647 12.62 5.64 -21.48
C PRO A 647 12.77 6.63 -20.32
N SER A 648 11.64 6.97 -19.67
CA SER A 648 11.57 7.84 -18.50
C SER A 648 12.34 7.20 -17.33
N TRP A 649 12.09 5.92 -17.07
CA TRP A 649 12.70 5.19 -15.96
C TRP A 649 14.18 4.90 -16.18
N VAL A 650 14.60 4.60 -17.41
CA VAL A 650 16.02 4.59 -17.77
C VAL A 650 16.64 5.95 -17.47
N GLY A 651 15.96 7.03 -17.88
CA GLY A 651 16.43 8.39 -17.70
C GLY A 651 16.66 8.76 -16.23
N ASP A 652 15.69 8.45 -15.37
CA ASP A 652 15.74 8.72 -13.92
C ASP A 652 16.89 7.95 -13.25
N ASN A 653 17.12 6.69 -13.63
CA ASN A 653 18.19 5.87 -13.04
C ASN A 653 19.59 6.26 -13.54
N VAL A 654 19.71 6.72 -14.80
CA VAL A 654 20.94 7.35 -15.32
C VAL A 654 21.30 8.60 -14.51
N GLN A 655 20.31 9.43 -14.18
CA GLN A 655 20.50 10.64 -13.39
C GLN A 655 20.97 10.35 -11.97
N LEU A 656 20.35 9.36 -11.31
CA LEU A 656 20.73 8.94 -9.97
C LEU A 656 22.13 8.31 -9.96
N GLY A 657 22.41 7.39 -10.89
CA GLY A 657 23.72 6.74 -11.00
C GLY A 657 24.85 7.73 -11.31
N ALA A 658 24.57 8.75 -12.11
CA ALA A 658 25.51 9.84 -12.42
C ALA A 658 25.63 10.92 -11.32
N ASN A 659 25.06 10.69 -10.13
CA ASN A 659 25.10 11.62 -8.99
C ASN A 659 24.41 12.98 -9.26
N LYS A 660 23.32 12.98 -10.03
CA LYS A 660 22.52 14.17 -10.39
C LYS A 660 21.03 14.02 -10.00
N PRO A 661 20.71 13.78 -8.72
CA PRO A 661 19.32 13.59 -8.26
C PRO A 661 18.43 14.83 -8.49
N TRP A 662 19.01 16.03 -8.47
CA TRP A 662 18.29 17.26 -8.79
C TRP A 662 17.72 17.26 -10.22
N MET A 663 18.35 16.56 -11.16
CA MET A 663 17.91 16.48 -12.55
C MET A 663 16.67 15.58 -12.67
N LYS A 664 16.63 14.47 -11.92
CA LYS A 664 15.43 13.63 -11.75
C LYS A 664 14.30 14.47 -11.17
N GLY A 665 14.56 15.17 -10.07
CA GLY A 665 13.55 16.02 -9.43
C GLY A 665 12.98 17.08 -10.37
N ALA A 666 13.84 17.77 -11.14
CA ALA A 666 13.42 18.78 -12.09
C ALA A 666 12.56 18.20 -13.23
N LEU A 667 12.97 17.07 -13.82
CA LEU A 667 12.26 16.45 -14.94
C LEU A 667 10.94 15.81 -14.51
N VAL A 668 10.88 15.19 -13.33
CA VAL A 668 9.62 14.70 -12.76
C VAL A 668 8.68 15.87 -12.46
N SER A 669 9.17 16.95 -11.84
CA SER A 669 8.35 18.14 -11.56
C SER A 669 7.81 18.77 -12.84
N MET A 670 8.64 18.85 -13.89
CA MET A 670 8.21 19.31 -15.21
C MET A 670 7.11 18.43 -15.80
N GLU A 671 7.26 17.11 -15.76
CA GLU A 671 6.23 16.16 -16.20
C GLU A 671 4.91 16.40 -15.45
N GLN A 672 4.95 16.51 -14.12
CA GLN A 672 3.75 16.74 -13.31
C GLN A 672 3.09 18.08 -13.60
N LEU A 673 3.88 19.15 -13.80
CA LEU A 673 3.37 20.48 -14.13
C LEU A 673 2.67 20.48 -15.50
N ILE A 674 3.29 19.88 -16.53
CA ILE A 674 2.66 19.75 -17.85
C ILE A 674 1.35 18.96 -17.72
N ARG A 675 1.34 17.85 -16.96
CA ARG A 675 0.14 17.04 -16.76
C ARG A 675 -0.97 17.84 -16.08
N ILE A 676 -0.68 18.57 -15.00
CA ILE A 676 -1.64 19.40 -14.27
C ILE A 676 -2.20 20.50 -15.17
N ILE A 677 -1.34 21.22 -15.90
CA ILE A 677 -1.75 22.34 -16.76
C ILE A 677 -2.66 21.82 -17.89
N LEU A 678 -2.29 20.72 -18.54
CA LEU A 678 -3.10 20.12 -19.59
C LEU A 678 -4.43 19.58 -19.05
N ALA A 679 -4.42 18.93 -17.88
CA ALA A 679 -5.64 18.50 -17.21
C ALA A 679 -6.55 19.70 -16.92
N PHE A 680 -6.04 20.75 -16.30
CA PHE A 680 -6.82 21.95 -15.97
C PHE A 680 -7.46 22.60 -17.21
N ILE A 681 -6.73 22.71 -18.32
CA ILE A 681 -7.21 23.37 -19.55
C ILE A 681 -8.19 22.49 -20.33
N LEU A 682 -7.92 21.18 -20.45
CA LEU A 682 -8.63 20.30 -21.38
C LEU A 682 -9.80 19.55 -20.74
N LEU A 683 -9.79 19.34 -19.42
CA LEU A 683 -10.76 18.46 -18.73
C LEU A 683 -12.20 18.93 -18.90
N ALA A 684 -12.45 20.25 -18.84
CA ALA A 684 -13.77 20.81 -19.04
C ALA A 684 -14.37 20.47 -20.44
N ARG A 685 -13.53 20.32 -21.47
CA ARG A 685 -13.97 20.07 -22.85
C ARG A 685 -13.91 18.60 -23.26
N LEU A 686 -12.82 17.91 -22.93
CA LEU A 686 -12.54 16.55 -23.38
C LEU A 686 -12.82 15.48 -22.32
N GLN A 687 -13.26 15.89 -21.12
CA GLN A 687 -13.55 14.99 -19.99
C GLN A 687 -12.36 14.05 -19.75
N ILE A 688 -12.59 12.77 -19.43
CA ILE A 688 -11.55 11.78 -19.14
C ILE A 688 -10.45 11.66 -20.22
N ASN A 689 -10.78 11.92 -21.49
CA ASN A 689 -9.81 11.87 -22.58
C ASN A 689 -8.73 12.96 -22.43
N ALA A 690 -9.05 14.08 -21.77
CA ALA A 690 -8.08 15.10 -21.38
C ALA A 690 -6.97 14.53 -20.51
N LEU A 691 -7.31 13.70 -19.52
CA LEU A 691 -6.32 13.07 -18.64
C LEU A 691 -5.41 12.17 -19.47
N ILE A 692 -5.98 11.27 -20.28
CA ILE A 692 -5.21 10.38 -21.15
C ILE A 692 -4.21 11.16 -22.02
N ILE A 693 -4.67 12.23 -22.67
CA ILE A 693 -3.81 13.11 -23.47
C ILE A 693 -2.72 13.74 -22.61
N ALA A 694 -3.07 14.27 -21.43
CA ALA A 694 -2.13 14.89 -20.52
C ALA A 694 -1.04 13.90 -20.06
N TYR A 695 -1.38 12.66 -19.71
CA TYR A 695 -0.43 11.61 -19.34
C TYR A 695 0.53 11.27 -20.48
N ILE A 696 0.03 11.07 -21.69
CA ILE A 696 0.86 10.72 -22.86
C ILE A 696 1.78 11.88 -23.23
N VAL A 697 1.25 13.10 -23.33
CA VAL A 697 2.02 14.28 -23.75
C VAL A 697 3.09 14.61 -22.71
N ALA A 698 2.74 14.68 -21.42
CA ALA A 698 3.70 15.00 -20.36
C ALA A 698 4.87 13.99 -20.32
N LEU A 699 4.54 12.69 -20.39
CA LEU A 699 5.55 11.62 -20.37
C LEU A 699 6.43 11.64 -21.64
N MET A 700 5.85 11.85 -22.82
CA MET A 700 6.61 11.98 -24.06
C MET A 700 7.57 13.16 -24.01
N THR A 701 7.10 14.31 -23.52
CA THR A 701 7.96 15.49 -23.32
C THR A 701 9.10 15.17 -22.37
N LYS A 702 8.85 14.49 -21.24
CA LYS A 702 9.91 14.05 -20.33
C LYS A 702 10.87 13.09 -21.02
N ASN A 703 10.40 12.08 -21.74
CA ASN A 703 11.25 11.10 -22.43
C ASN A 703 12.24 11.76 -23.38
N ILE A 704 11.77 12.70 -24.20
CA ILE A 704 12.61 13.43 -25.16
C ILE A 704 13.63 14.28 -24.41
N ILE A 705 13.18 15.11 -23.48
CA ILE A 705 14.06 16.04 -22.74
C ILE A 705 15.07 15.27 -21.89
N ALA A 706 14.66 14.20 -21.22
CA ALA A 706 15.52 13.36 -20.40
C ALA A 706 16.64 12.71 -21.23
N TYR A 707 16.35 12.24 -22.44
CA TYR A 707 17.38 11.67 -23.33
C TYR A 707 18.48 12.69 -23.65
N TRP A 708 18.10 13.90 -24.07
CA TRP A 708 19.04 14.98 -24.40
C TRP A 708 19.79 15.51 -23.17
N ALA A 709 19.07 15.70 -22.06
CA ALA A 709 19.65 16.14 -20.80
C ALA A 709 20.68 15.13 -20.28
N ASN A 710 20.36 13.83 -20.31
CA ASN A 710 21.28 12.76 -19.92
C ASN A 710 22.50 12.69 -20.84
N HIS A 711 22.31 12.82 -22.16
CA HIS A 711 23.39 12.82 -23.12
C HIS A 711 24.40 13.94 -22.85
N LYS A 712 23.92 15.15 -22.54
CA LYS A 712 24.76 16.33 -22.31
C LYS A 712 25.34 16.40 -20.91
N LEU A 713 24.55 16.05 -19.89
CA LEU A 713 24.90 16.30 -18.49
C LEU A 713 25.42 15.06 -17.77
N CYS A 714 25.04 13.83 -18.14
CA CYS A 714 25.53 12.61 -17.48
C CYS A 714 26.68 11.99 -18.28
N PHE A 715 26.34 11.32 -19.37
CA PHE A 715 27.29 10.73 -20.32
C PHE A 715 26.55 10.53 -21.66
N PRO A 716 27.28 10.50 -22.78
CA PRO A 716 26.66 10.34 -24.09
C PRO A 716 25.76 9.10 -24.13
N GLN A 717 24.48 9.28 -24.43
CA GLN A 717 23.51 8.19 -24.59
C GLN A 717 23.59 7.61 -26.01
N ARG A 718 23.30 6.30 -26.15
CA ARG A 718 23.10 5.63 -27.44
C ARG A 718 21.81 4.82 -27.42
N PHE A 719 20.95 5.10 -28.39
CA PHE A 719 19.70 4.39 -28.60
C PHE A 719 19.77 3.56 -29.89
N TYR A 720 19.73 2.23 -29.76
CA TYR A 720 19.72 1.31 -30.90
C TYR A 720 18.26 1.02 -31.27
N PHE A 721 17.75 1.79 -32.25
CA PHE A 721 16.33 1.80 -32.62
C PHE A 721 15.76 0.41 -32.93
N TRP A 722 16.48 -0.41 -33.71
CA TRP A 722 15.97 -1.72 -34.10
C TRP A 722 15.78 -2.64 -32.90
N GLN A 723 16.81 -2.81 -32.07
CA GLN A 723 16.73 -3.71 -30.91
C GLN A 723 15.82 -3.17 -29.78
N SER A 724 15.68 -1.85 -29.66
CA SER A 724 14.94 -1.21 -28.55
C SER A 724 13.50 -0.84 -28.90
N LEU A 725 13.12 -0.75 -30.18
CA LEU A 725 11.76 -0.37 -30.59
C LEU A 725 11.26 -1.16 -31.80
N GLY A 726 12.05 -1.29 -32.87
CA GLY A 726 11.64 -1.96 -34.11
C GLY A 726 11.29 -3.45 -33.92
N ALA A 727 12.26 -4.26 -33.51
CA ALA A 727 12.06 -5.68 -33.25
C ALA A 727 11.06 -5.95 -32.11
N PRO A 728 11.08 -5.22 -30.96
CA PRO A 728 10.03 -5.34 -29.93
C PRO A 728 8.62 -5.09 -30.47
N PHE A 729 8.43 -4.06 -31.30
CA PHE A 729 7.13 -3.72 -31.87
C PHE A 729 6.60 -4.82 -32.79
N LEU A 730 7.44 -5.33 -33.71
CA LEU A 730 7.07 -6.44 -34.60
C LEU A 730 6.77 -7.72 -33.83
N ALA A 731 7.60 -8.06 -32.83
CA ALA A 731 7.37 -9.21 -31.96
C ALA A 731 6.08 -9.06 -31.16
N GLY A 732 5.81 -7.86 -30.65
CA GLY A 732 4.59 -7.51 -29.93
C GLY A 732 3.35 -7.65 -30.80
N LEU A 733 3.38 -7.17 -32.05
CA LEU A 733 2.27 -7.33 -33.00
C LEU A 733 1.98 -8.80 -33.31
N ALA A 734 3.02 -9.59 -33.61
CA ALA A 734 2.87 -11.02 -33.88
C ALA A 734 2.33 -11.77 -32.64
N HIS A 735 2.88 -11.48 -31.46
CA HIS A 735 2.44 -12.06 -30.20
C HIS A 735 0.98 -11.68 -29.87
N PHE A 736 0.63 -10.40 -30.01
CA PHE A 736 -0.75 -9.91 -29.84
C PHE A 736 -1.72 -10.66 -30.75
N ALA A 737 -1.39 -10.81 -32.04
CA ALA A 737 -2.25 -11.50 -33.00
C ALA A 737 -2.52 -12.96 -32.57
N VAL A 738 -1.48 -13.69 -32.17
CA VAL A 738 -1.61 -15.08 -31.73
C VAL A 738 -2.41 -15.18 -30.43
N VAL A 739 -2.07 -14.39 -29.41
CA VAL A 739 -2.76 -14.43 -28.10
C VAL A 739 -4.22 -13.99 -28.24
N ARG A 740 -4.50 -12.96 -29.04
CA ARG A 740 -5.86 -12.46 -29.28
C ARG A 740 -6.71 -13.49 -30.01
N TRP A 741 -6.13 -14.19 -30.98
CA TRP A 741 -6.79 -15.25 -31.74
C TRP A 741 -7.10 -16.46 -30.85
N ILE A 742 -6.09 -17.03 -30.16
CA ILE A 742 -6.28 -18.16 -29.24
C ILE A 742 -7.28 -17.80 -28.14
N GLY A 743 -7.13 -16.63 -27.51
CA GLY A 743 -8.05 -16.17 -26.49
C GLY A 743 -9.49 -15.99 -27.01
N GLY A 744 -9.67 -15.69 -28.29
CA GLY A 744 -10.98 -15.57 -28.92
C GLY A 744 -11.69 -16.91 -29.12
N LEU A 745 -10.93 -18.00 -29.24
CA LEU A 745 -11.48 -19.36 -29.32
C LEU A 745 -11.93 -19.89 -27.96
N ILE A 746 -11.35 -19.37 -26.88
CA ILE A 746 -11.58 -19.84 -25.51
C ILE A 746 -12.65 -19.00 -24.79
N TRP A 747 -12.63 -17.68 -24.97
CA TRP A 747 -13.43 -16.76 -24.18
C TRP A 747 -14.92 -16.82 -24.52
N ARG A 748 -15.76 -17.01 -23.50
CA ARG A 748 -17.23 -17.08 -23.63
C ARG A 748 -17.96 -15.94 -22.92
N GLY A 749 -17.24 -14.97 -22.37
CA GLY A 749 -17.83 -13.84 -21.64
C GLY A 749 -18.08 -14.13 -20.15
N ASP A 750 -17.57 -15.24 -19.62
CA ASP A 750 -17.67 -15.61 -18.22
C ASP A 750 -16.33 -15.47 -17.47
N GLN A 751 -16.41 -15.48 -16.14
CA GLN A 751 -15.25 -15.30 -15.26
C GLN A 751 -14.17 -16.38 -15.43
N VAL A 752 -14.57 -17.65 -15.63
CA VAL A 752 -13.63 -18.77 -15.72
C VAL A 752 -12.83 -18.66 -17.00
N THR A 753 -13.49 -18.43 -18.14
CA THR A 753 -12.78 -18.26 -19.40
C THR A 753 -11.91 -17.00 -19.41
N SER A 754 -12.31 -15.92 -18.73
CA SER A 754 -11.49 -14.73 -18.51
C SER A 754 -10.20 -15.01 -17.72
N ILE A 755 -10.28 -15.76 -16.61
CA ILE A 755 -9.09 -16.14 -15.81
C ILE A 755 -8.18 -17.07 -16.63
N LEU A 756 -8.76 -17.99 -17.40
CA LEU A 756 -8.02 -18.93 -18.23
C LEU A 756 -7.23 -18.22 -19.33
N ILE A 757 -7.84 -17.28 -20.07
CA ILE A 757 -7.11 -16.53 -21.12
C ILE A 757 -5.99 -15.67 -20.53
N LEU A 758 -6.17 -15.09 -19.35
CA LEU A 758 -5.12 -14.33 -18.67
C LEU A 758 -3.96 -15.24 -18.25
N THR A 759 -4.27 -16.42 -17.72
CA THR A 759 -3.27 -17.44 -17.33
C THR A 759 -2.45 -17.90 -18.55
N ILE A 760 -3.11 -18.17 -19.67
CA ILE A 760 -2.46 -18.55 -20.94
C ILE A 760 -1.61 -17.38 -21.48
N ALA A 761 -2.06 -16.13 -21.35
CA ALA A 761 -1.30 -14.97 -21.79
C ALA A 761 -0.09 -14.62 -20.91
N ILE A 762 0.00 -15.14 -19.68
CA ILE A 762 1.11 -14.83 -18.77
C ILE A 762 2.15 -15.96 -18.77
N LEU A 763 1.72 -17.23 -18.64
CA LEU A 763 2.63 -18.36 -18.43
C LEU A 763 3.16 -18.98 -19.72
N PRO A 764 2.33 -19.54 -20.62
CA PRO A 764 2.84 -20.21 -21.83
C PRO A 764 3.17 -19.25 -22.98
N SER A 765 2.80 -17.97 -22.93
CA SER A 765 3.00 -17.06 -24.08
C SER A 765 4.33 -16.29 -24.06
N TYR A 766 4.99 -16.11 -22.90
CA TYR A 766 6.28 -15.40 -22.86
C TYR A 766 7.39 -16.06 -23.72
N PRO A 767 7.50 -17.41 -23.82
CA PRO A 767 8.48 -18.04 -24.71
C PRO A 767 8.16 -17.77 -26.18
N LEU A 768 6.87 -17.66 -26.53
CA LEU A 768 6.42 -17.33 -27.88
C LEU A 768 6.82 -15.89 -28.26
N PHE A 769 6.63 -14.93 -27.36
CA PHE A 769 7.13 -13.57 -27.56
C PHE A 769 8.66 -13.56 -27.72
N ALA A 770 9.38 -14.27 -26.84
CA ALA A 770 10.84 -14.36 -26.89
C ALA A 770 11.33 -14.94 -28.23
N PHE A 771 10.63 -15.94 -28.77
CA PHE A 771 10.89 -16.49 -30.10
C PHE A 771 10.71 -15.44 -31.21
N PHE A 772 9.57 -14.72 -31.24
CA PHE A 772 9.34 -13.68 -32.24
C PHE A 772 10.36 -12.54 -32.16
N TYR A 773 10.77 -12.15 -30.96
CA TYR A 773 11.81 -11.13 -30.78
C TYR A 773 13.15 -11.57 -31.39
N GLY A 774 13.54 -12.84 -31.21
CA GLY A 774 14.70 -13.41 -31.89
C GLY A 774 14.51 -13.48 -33.42
N LEU A 775 13.34 -13.92 -33.87
CA LEU A 775 12.99 -14.04 -35.29
C LEU A 775 13.07 -12.70 -36.04
N PHE A 776 12.72 -11.59 -35.39
CA PHE A 776 12.79 -10.26 -36.00
C PHE A 776 14.15 -9.55 -35.79
N GLY A 777 15.20 -10.28 -35.43
CA GLY A 777 16.56 -9.76 -35.34
C GLY A 777 16.79 -8.87 -34.11
N GLY A 778 16.14 -9.17 -32.98
CA GLY A 778 16.33 -8.47 -31.71
C GLY A 778 17.68 -8.75 -31.02
N TRP A 779 18.42 -9.76 -31.50
CA TRP A 779 19.70 -10.19 -30.91
C TRP A 779 20.86 -10.14 -31.91
N ASP A 780 22.03 -9.92 -31.33
CA ASP A 780 23.32 -10.28 -31.91
C ASP A 780 23.95 -11.37 -31.04
N ASP A 781 24.93 -12.11 -31.56
CA ASP A 781 25.53 -13.25 -30.85
C ASP A 781 26.07 -12.85 -29.46
N ALA A 782 26.66 -11.66 -29.38
CA ALA A 782 27.30 -11.15 -28.19
C ALA A 782 26.28 -10.82 -27.08
N THR A 783 25.16 -10.20 -27.42
CA THR A 783 24.08 -9.92 -26.48
C THR A 783 23.27 -11.16 -26.12
N LEU A 784 23.12 -12.12 -27.05
CA LEU A 784 22.47 -13.41 -26.78
C LEU A 784 23.29 -14.26 -25.78
N GLU A 785 24.61 -14.21 -25.88
CA GLU A 785 25.52 -14.86 -24.95
C GLU A 785 25.45 -14.24 -23.54
N GLU A 786 25.29 -12.92 -23.44
CA GLU A 786 25.06 -12.24 -22.16
C GLU A 786 23.73 -12.68 -21.51
N VAL A 787 22.68 -12.94 -22.31
CA VAL A 787 21.43 -13.54 -21.81
C VAL A 787 21.67 -14.94 -21.27
N ARG A 788 22.47 -15.76 -21.96
CA ARG A 788 22.83 -17.11 -21.49
C ARG A 788 23.51 -17.04 -20.12
N ARG A 789 24.50 -16.16 -19.98
CA ARG A 789 25.24 -15.93 -18.73
C ARG A 789 24.29 -15.50 -17.61
N ALA A 790 23.39 -14.57 -17.86
CA ALA A 790 22.40 -14.12 -16.87
C ALA A 790 21.40 -15.22 -16.48
N ALA A 791 20.96 -16.05 -17.43
CA ALA A 791 20.07 -17.18 -17.16
C ALA A 791 20.73 -18.23 -16.26
N GLU A 792 22.04 -18.46 -16.42
CA GLU A 792 22.81 -19.38 -15.56
C GLU A 792 22.91 -18.88 -14.12
N LEU A 793 22.92 -17.56 -13.91
CA LEU A 793 22.97 -16.90 -12.60
C LEU A 793 21.61 -16.75 -11.90
N SER A 794 20.51 -17.03 -12.59
CA SER A 794 19.13 -16.83 -12.09
C SER A 794 18.68 -17.84 -11.00
N THR A 795 19.63 -18.47 -10.31
CA THR A 795 19.45 -19.41 -9.20
C THR A 795 18.31 -20.41 -9.43
N PHE A 796 17.18 -20.30 -8.72
CA PHE A 796 16.07 -21.26 -8.80
C PHE A 796 15.06 -20.94 -9.92
N MET A 797 15.09 -19.72 -10.47
CA MET A 797 14.32 -19.35 -11.67
C MET A 797 15.06 -19.69 -12.98
N LYS A 798 16.23 -20.33 -12.88
CA LYS A 798 17.02 -20.80 -14.04
C LYS A 798 16.19 -21.55 -15.08
N PRO A 799 15.25 -22.48 -14.77
CA PRO A 799 14.47 -23.17 -15.80
C PRO A 799 13.65 -22.22 -16.69
N PHE A 800 13.03 -21.19 -16.10
CA PHE A 800 12.22 -20.21 -16.83
C PHE A 800 13.11 -19.25 -17.64
N ALA A 801 14.20 -18.76 -17.04
CA ALA A 801 15.17 -17.93 -17.73
C ALA A 801 15.82 -18.66 -18.91
N TRP A 802 16.06 -19.95 -18.75
CA TRP A 802 16.64 -20.79 -19.79
C TRP A 802 15.65 -21.15 -20.89
N LEU A 803 14.37 -21.33 -20.56
CA LEU A 803 13.31 -21.43 -21.57
C LEU A 803 13.21 -20.15 -22.39
N PHE A 804 13.24 -18.98 -21.74
CA PHE A 804 13.29 -17.68 -22.42
C PHE A 804 14.50 -17.59 -23.38
N TRP A 805 15.69 -17.92 -22.88
CA TRP A 805 16.91 -17.91 -23.68
C TRP A 805 16.83 -18.89 -24.87
N ARG A 806 16.39 -20.13 -24.65
CA ARG A 806 16.27 -21.12 -25.73
C ARG A 806 15.27 -20.70 -26.79
N SER A 807 14.11 -20.19 -26.39
CA SER A 807 13.10 -19.72 -27.34
C SER A 807 13.62 -18.56 -28.18
N THR A 808 14.32 -17.61 -27.57
CA THR A 808 14.87 -16.48 -28.31
C THR A 808 16.07 -16.87 -29.19
N ALA A 809 16.91 -17.80 -28.74
CA ALA A 809 18.02 -18.35 -29.51
C ALA A 809 17.51 -19.15 -30.73
N LEU A 810 16.42 -19.91 -30.59
CA LEU A 810 15.79 -20.60 -31.71
C LEU A 810 15.25 -19.59 -32.74
N GLY A 811 14.58 -18.53 -32.30
CA GLY A 811 14.13 -17.46 -33.18
C GLY A 811 15.28 -16.78 -33.92
N ALA A 812 16.36 -16.47 -33.20
CA ALA A 812 17.57 -15.88 -33.77
C ALA A 812 18.24 -16.81 -34.80
N HIS A 813 18.31 -18.11 -34.53
CA HIS A 813 18.89 -19.09 -35.46
C HIS A 813 18.14 -19.18 -36.80
N ILE A 814 16.82 -19.05 -36.77
CA ILE A 814 15.97 -19.08 -37.96
C ILE A 814 15.94 -17.71 -38.67
N SER A 815 16.27 -16.63 -37.96
CA SER A 815 16.09 -15.27 -38.43
C SER A 815 17.06 -14.89 -39.57
N PRO A 816 16.57 -14.37 -40.70
CA PRO A 816 17.43 -13.74 -41.71
C PRO A 816 17.97 -12.35 -41.27
N LEU A 817 17.44 -11.81 -40.17
CA LEU A 817 17.81 -10.51 -39.59
C LEU A 817 18.78 -10.65 -38.40
N HIS A 818 19.13 -11.87 -38.01
CA HIS A 818 20.12 -12.12 -36.96
C HIS A 818 21.46 -11.44 -37.28
N ASN A 819 22.09 -10.83 -36.27
CA ASN A 819 23.34 -10.06 -36.40
C ASN A 819 23.31 -8.85 -37.36
N ARG A 820 22.18 -8.49 -37.98
CA ARG A 820 22.13 -7.32 -38.90
C ARG A 820 22.13 -5.97 -38.20
N PHE A 821 21.74 -5.92 -36.92
CA PHE A 821 21.63 -4.69 -36.15
C PHE A 821 22.39 -4.76 -34.82
N PRO A 822 23.73 -4.94 -34.83
CA PRO A 822 24.49 -5.23 -33.61
C PRO A 822 24.62 -4.03 -32.66
N ILE A 823 24.73 -4.30 -31.36
CA ILE A 823 25.13 -3.28 -30.36
C ILE A 823 26.65 -3.05 -30.43
N THR A 824 27.04 -2.03 -31.20
CA THR A 824 28.45 -1.76 -31.54
C THR A 824 29.32 -1.28 -30.38
N ASN A 825 28.77 -0.78 -29.28
CA ASN A 825 29.56 -0.28 -28.14
C ASN A 825 29.90 -1.35 -27.09
N ARG A 826 29.44 -2.60 -27.26
CA ARG A 826 29.62 -3.67 -26.26
C ARG A 826 31.09 -4.00 -26.00
N GLN A 827 31.92 -4.14 -27.03
CA GLN A 827 33.32 -4.54 -26.84
C GLN A 827 34.08 -3.52 -25.99
N ALA A 828 33.99 -2.23 -26.35
CA ALA A 828 34.60 -1.15 -25.58
C ALA A 828 34.08 -1.07 -24.13
N ALA A 829 32.79 -1.40 -23.91
CA ALA A 829 32.22 -1.48 -22.58
C ALA A 829 32.77 -2.66 -21.77
N LEU A 830 32.98 -3.82 -22.39
CA LEU A 830 33.60 -4.98 -21.74
C LEU A 830 35.07 -4.71 -21.40
N ASP A 831 35.82 -4.04 -22.26
CA ASP A 831 37.20 -3.66 -21.97
C ASP A 831 37.27 -2.74 -20.74
N GLU A 832 36.36 -1.76 -20.66
CA GLU A 832 36.20 -0.92 -19.46
C GLU A 832 35.75 -1.72 -18.22
N ALA A 833 34.90 -2.73 -18.38
CA ALA A 833 34.43 -3.58 -17.29
C ALA A 833 35.53 -4.49 -16.73
N VAL A 834 36.35 -5.07 -17.60
CA VAL A 834 37.53 -5.87 -17.22
C VAL A 834 38.53 -4.98 -16.50
N SER A 835 38.81 -3.79 -17.04
CA SER A 835 39.69 -2.82 -16.38
C SER A 835 39.17 -2.44 -14.98
N LEU A 836 37.86 -2.20 -14.83
CA LEU A 836 37.27 -1.88 -13.54
C LEU A 836 37.30 -3.07 -12.58
N THR A 837 37.10 -4.29 -13.07
CA THR A 837 37.19 -5.51 -12.26
C THR A 837 38.58 -5.67 -11.65
N HIS A 838 39.64 -5.37 -12.42
CA HIS A 838 41.03 -5.42 -11.92
C HIS A 838 41.38 -4.30 -10.93
N GLU A 839 40.69 -3.16 -10.99
CA GLU A 839 40.92 -2.00 -10.13
C GLU A 839 40.31 -2.16 -8.72
N ARG A 840 39.39 -3.12 -8.57
CA ARG A 840 38.71 -3.39 -7.29
C ARG A 840 39.68 -3.91 -6.23
N VAL A 841 39.49 -3.46 -4.99
CA VAL A 841 40.21 -3.98 -3.83
C VAL A 841 39.84 -5.45 -3.60
N ASN A 842 40.86 -6.31 -3.52
CA ASN A 842 40.69 -7.71 -3.12
C ASN A 842 40.42 -7.78 -1.61
N LEU A 843 39.27 -8.35 -1.24
CA LEU A 843 38.77 -8.46 0.14
C LEU A 843 39.19 -9.76 0.86
#